data_AF-A0A1L9B2M8-F1
#
_entry.id   AF-A0A1L9B2M8-F1
#
_cell.length_a   1.000
_cell.length_b   1.000
_cell.length_c   1.000
_cell.angle_alpha   90.00
_cell.angle_beta   90.00
_cell.angle_gamma   90.00
#
_symmetry.space_group_name_H-M   'P 1'
#
loop_
_entity.id
_entity.type
_entity.pdbx_description
1 polymer ?
#
loop_
_entity_poly.entity_id
_entity_poly.type
_entity_poly.pdbx_seq_one_letter_code
_entity_poly.pdbx_strand_id
1 'polypeptide(L)'
;MASPPPPFSPPLSPACLKPHEVSLFLQGHLPPERRQRVEAHLGGCARCREELDQTLPDTPHGSLPSAPAPALDETRAEAPPRKPHAPAARRDFEPGSRVGRYVIERVLGTGGMGAVYLAHDPELHRRVAIKRLHSWMSERPEHEEHKTRFLREAQAMASVSHPNVVTIHDLLHVEGSLFVAMEYVEGTTLREWARTPRSTRQLLEIFRQAGAGLAAAHAAGLIHRDIKPSNILIGVDGSVRVSDFGLARSREGLPEAPRPEGVPGQARWLGQELTLAGLVVGTPGYMAPEQMTLLAPVDERSDQFSFCVALYETLHGCRPFAGGNDAELERNIRARHFQPSRTRARVPPWLNDVVLRGLSYEPKERFPNMEALLQALARDPAREQESARSRVRRRVRRGVLLGALATGLVMALAPTQAWRGFEERAQGLLLTARPRPWNPQVVLLAIDQPTIDSVGWPQPRHVQARMVEALGRAGVKALGIDSFLYLPARDGPGADAALGEAIARYGRVVLAAPCTFEANDKTKALARRLESSSLAPGPSPRFGCQGVLAPQEPLLRGSVVAQVEVARSASGNVRGAYMLSNLAGRALPTLALGMYMRGLGLPISGIIQEPDGVRLGALHVPTDDSSAVLASFRRPGATDVLSYGALYEELAQAREPVFPPALAEHLRDKYVLVGQTAESVRDLGPFANGQTLPLVLLHASLLSDLLEDRPVRELPLGLQLALIALCGALLTGAVLVLRPSLTFASVLVVLLGVVGGALLLAERGVVLGPLGPMVASVLAFGLVLAGRISADEQERSRMRHTFEGYVDDAELERLVSASEAALSLEGSRQRVSVLCAWVRGATGALERLPPEEVVGELREALDGVVREVLARKGRVDSLRGEGVLAVFGDPQRMADHARRAVEAALAVQARLEARATSRVALEVRVGVATGEALVGNVGPRGGRWEYTVLGSPLEQARQLARRASPGGVLVSADTREACGGRFDFTPVRDTETGQLAFVVRDNDGSQAA
;
A
#
# COMPACT_ATOMS: atom_id res chain seq x y z
N MET A 1 -29.17 -13.24 7.72
CA MET A 1 -30.16 -12.69 8.67
C MET A 1 -30.52 -11.29 8.20
N ALA A 2 -31.68 -11.16 7.57
CA ALA A 2 -32.23 -9.92 7.04
C ALA A 2 -33.17 -9.29 8.07
N SER A 3 -33.10 -7.97 8.27
CA SER A 3 -34.00 -7.21 9.14
C SER A 3 -35.39 -7.04 8.51
N PRO A 4 -36.48 -6.96 9.31
CA PRO A 4 -37.84 -6.87 8.78
C PRO A 4 -38.22 -5.44 8.33
N PRO A 5 -39.27 -5.27 7.51
CA PRO A 5 -39.72 -3.96 7.05
C PRO A 5 -40.57 -3.23 8.12
N PRO A 6 -40.71 -1.89 8.04
CA PRO A 6 -41.51 -1.12 8.99
C PRO A 6 -43.03 -1.27 8.73
N PRO A 7 -43.89 -1.02 9.74
CA PRO A 7 -45.32 -1.31 9.67
C PRO A 7 -46.11 -0.27 8.86
N PHE A 8 -47.15 -0.78 8.18
CA PHE A 8 -48.19 0.01 7.51
C PHE A 8 -48.96 0.90 8.51
N SER A 9 -49.20 2.17 8.13
CA SER A 9 -50.09 3.08 8.84
C SER A 9 -51.57 2.73 8.59
N PRO A 10 -52.49 2.94 9.56
CA PRO A 10 -53.90 2.57 9.43
C PRO A 10 -54.65 3.55 8.51
N PRO A 11 -55.81 3.15 7.92
CA PRO A 11 -56.55 3.98 6.98
C PRO A 11 -57.20 5.19 7.68
N LEU A 12 -57.23 6.33 6.98
CA LEU A 12 -57.86 7.58 7.42
C LEU A 12 -59.39 7.38 7.59
N SER A 13 -59.95 7.85 8.72
CA SER A 13 -61.41 7.90 8.88
C SER A 13 -62.02 8.91 7.88
N PRO A 14 -63.26 8.72 7.39
CA PRO A 14 -63.82 9.50 6.27
C PRO A 14 -64.08 10.99 6.56
N ALA A 15 -63.86 11.47 7.78
CA ALA A 15 -64.30 12.78 8.24
C ALA A 15 -63.17 13.80 8.53
N CYS A 16 -61.89 13.45 8.35
CA CYS A 16 -60.76 14.35 8.63
C CYS A 16 -60.21 15.03 7.37
N LEU A 17 -59.54 16.18 7.54
CA LEU A 17 -58.86 16.89 6.45
C LEU A 17 -57.82 16.02 5.76
N LYS A 18 -57.71 16.14 4.44
CA LYS A 18 -56.66 15.45 3.70
C LYS A 18 -55.33 16.21 3.87
N PRO A 19 -54.17 15.53 3.93
CA PRO A 19 -52.87 16.18 4.16
C PRO A 19 -52.52 17.33 3.20
N HIS A 20 -52.98 17.26 1.94
CA HIS A 20 -52.77 18.33 0.97
C HIS A 20 -53.60 19.60 1.26
N GLU A 21 -54.78 19.48 1.89
CA GLU A 21 -55.60 20.63 2.26
C GLU A 21 -54.98 21.40 3.43
N VAL A 22 -54.34 20.69 4.38
CA VAL A 22 -53.57 21.28 5.49
C VAL A 22 -52.37 22.08 4.96
N SER A 23 -51.64 21.51 3.98
CA SER A 23 -50.49 22.18 3.36
C SER A 23 -50.89 23.42 2.56
N LEU A 24 -51.97 23.35 1.76
CA LEU A 24 -52.50 24.51 1.03
C LEU A 24 -53.04 25.59 1.97
N PHE A 25 -53.53 25.22 3.16
CA PHE A 25 -54.02 26.14 4.17
C PHE A 25 -52.88 26.92 4.80
N LEU A 26 -51.81 26.23 5.19
CA LEU A 26 -50.58 26.83 5.73
C LEU A 26 -49.87 27.76 4.72
N GLN A 27 -49.97 27.46 3.43
CA GLN A 27 -49.38 28.28 2.35
C GLN A 27 -50.30 29.44 1.89
N GLY A 28 -51.52 29.54 2.42
CA GLY A 28 -52.46 30.62 2.06
C GLY A 28 -53.07 30.50 0.66
N HIS A 29 -52.97 29.34 0.01
CA HIS A 29 -53.40 29.11 -1.38
C HIS A 29 -54.79 28.44 -1.51
N LEU A 30 -55.56 28.37 -0.43
CA LEU A 30 -56.94 27.85 -0.46
C LEU A 30 -57.96 28.93 -0.89
N PRO A 31 -58.90 28.61 -1.81
CA PRO A 31 -60.01 29.50 -2.14
C PRO A 31 -60.85 29.89 -0.91
N PRO A 32 -61.43 31.10 -0.85
CA PRO A 32 -62.11 31.62 0.34
C PRO A 32 -63.19 30.69 0.91
N GLU A 33 -64.00 30.08 0.05
CA GLU A 33 -65.10 29.16 0.44
C GLU A 33 -64.60 27.87 1.08
N ARG A 34 -63.42 27.38 0.66
CA ARG A 34 -62.81 26.18 1.25
C ARG A 34 -62.03 26.50 2.52
N ARG A 35 -61.42 27.69 2.59
CA ARG A 35 -60.71 28.17 3.78
C ARG A 35 -61.64 28.20 5.00
N GLN A 36 -62.86 28.70 4.82
CA GLN A 36 -63.87 28.77 5.87
C GLN A 36 -64.31 27.38 6.38
N ARG A 37 -64.40 26.38 5.48
CA ARG A 37 -64.68 24.97 5.86
C ARG A 37 -63.52 24.32 6.62
N VAL A 38 -62.28 24.60 6.23
CA VAL A 38 -61.08 24.10 6.91
C VAL A 38 -60.97 24.71 8.31
N GLU A 39 -61.18 26.02 8.45
CA GLU A 39 -61.21 26.72 9.75
C GLU A 39 -62.32 26.18 10.67
N ALA A 40 -63.53 25.96 10.15
CA ALA A 40 -64.62 25.35 10.90
C ALA A 40 -64.31 23.91 11.34
N HIS A 41 -63.68 23.10 10.48
CA HIS A 41 -63.28 21.73 10.83
C HIS A 41 -62.16 21.71 11.88
N LEU A 42 -61.15 22.58 11.76
CA LEU A 42 -60.09 22.74 12.77
C LEU A 42 -60.65 23.20 14.12
N GLY A 43 -61.80 23.88 14.14
CA GLY A 43 -62.55 24.20 15.37
C GLY A 43 -63.18 22.99 16.08
N GLY A 44 -63.51 21.91 15.36
CA GLY A 44 -64.22 20.74 15.89
C GLY A 44 -63.43 19.42 15.94
N CYS A 45 -62.28 19.32 15.26
CA CYS A 45 -61.50 18.08 15.16
C CYS A 45 -60.15 18.21 15.89
N ALA A 46 -60.00 17.50 17.01
CA ALA A 46 -58.76 17.52 17.81
C ALA A 46 -57.55 16.93 17.05
N ARG A 47 -57.76 15.87 16.26
CA ARG A 47 -56.68 15.19 15.53
C ARG A 47 -56.03 16.08 14.47
N CYS A 48 -56.82 16.77 13.65
CA CYS A 48 -56.26 17.66 12.62
C CYS A 48 -55.59 18.91 13.21
N ARG A 49 -55.99 19.31 14.43
CA ARG A 49 -55.34 20.41 15.15
C ARG A 49 -53.96 20.00 15.67
N GLU A 50 -53.86 18.80 16.22
CA GLU A 50 -52.58 18.24 16.69
C GLU A 50 -51.60 18.00 15.52
N GLU A 51 -52.10 17.58 14.36
CA GLU A 51 -51.29 17.43 13.14
C GLU A 51 -50.81 18.81 12.61
N LEU A 52 -51.63 19.85 12.72
CA LEU A 52 -51.25 21.23 12.37
C LEU A 52 -50.17 21.79 13.31
N ASP A 53 -50.31 21.57 14.62
CA ASP A 53 -49.36 22.02 15.64
C ASP A 53 -48.00 21.31 15.50
N GLN A 54 -47.98 20.01 15.16
CA GLN A 54 -46.73 19.29 14.87
C GLN A 54 -46.02 19.79 13.60
N THR A 55 -46.75 20.44 12.70
CA THR A 55 -46.19 20.98 11.45
C THR A 55 -45.68 22.42 11.62
N LEU A 56 -46.01 23.08 12.74
CA LEU A 56 -45.52 24.41 13.10
C LEU A 56 -44.25 24.29 13.97
N PRO A 57 -43.14 24.97 13.63
CA PRO A 57 -41.94 24.96 14.46
C PRO A 57 -42.14 25.74 15.77
N ASP A 58 -41.73 25.14 16.89
CA ASP A 58 -41.77 25.68 18.25
C ASP A 58 -41.28 27.14 18.35
N THR A 59 -42.16 28.03 18.79
CA THR A 59 -41.77 29.33 19.36
C THR A 59 -42.32 29.42 20.80
N PRO A 60 -41.52 29.79 21.81
CA PRO A 60 -42.02 29.96 23.16
C PRO A 60 -42.78 31.29 23.30
N HIS A 61 -44.09 31.16 23.55
CA HIS A 61 -45.03 32.06 24.22
C HIS A 61 -45.12 33.55 23.79
N GLY A 62 -46.29 33.91 23.23
CA GLY A 62 -47.01 35.12 23.67
C GLY A 62 -47.62 36.01 22.58
N SER A 63 -48.95 35.87 22.39
CA SER A 63 -49.92 36.86 21.87
C SER A 63 -49.98 37.14 20.36
N LEU A 64 -51.15 36.83 19.77
CA LEU A 64 -51.64 37.33 18.47
C LEU A 64 -51.72 38.87 18.48
N PRO A 65 -51.17 39.59 17.48
CA PRO A 65 -51.45 41.00 17.30
C PRO A 65 -52.72 41.21 16.47
N SER A 66 -53.67 41.92 17.06
CA SER A 66 -54.85 42.53 16.45
C SER A 66 -54.49 43.57 15.37
N ALA A 67 -55.41 43.76 14.42
CA ALA A 67 -55.35 44.73 13.33
C ALA A 67 -55.10 46.19 13.77
N PRO A 68 -54.47 47.05 12.95
CA PRO A 68 -54.35 48.47 13.26
C PRO A 68 -55.50 49.31 12.68
N ALA A 69 -56.07 50.17 13.52
CA ALA A 69 -56.84 51.36 13.15
C ALA A 69 -55.94 52.62 13.31
N PRO A 70 -56.28 53.76 12.69
CA PRO A 70 -55.30 54.74 12.23
C PRO A 70 -55.08 55.95 13.16
N ALA A 71 -53.94 56.61 12.91
CA ALA A 71 -53.60 58.02 13.13
C ALA A 71 -53.75 58.60 14.55
N LEU A 72 -52.72 59.32 15.01
CA LEU A 72 -52.88 60.72 15.43
C LEU A 72 -51.51 61.42 15.44
N ASP A 73 -51.60 62.64 14.95
CA ASP A 73 -50.60 63.66 14.72
C ASP A 73 -50.28 64.40 16.04
N GLU A 74 -49.15 65.11 16.03
CA GLU A 74 -48.97 66.49 16.53
C GLU A 74 -47.61 66.77 17.21
N THR A 75 -46.77 67.45 16.41
CA THR A 75 -46.07 68.73 16.71
C THR A 75 -44.88 68.78 17.70
N ARG A 76 -43.87 69.66 17.58
CA ARG A 76 -43.34 70.56 16.52
C ARG A 76 -42.14 71.29 17.16
N ALA A 77 -41.02 71.44 16.46
CA ALA A 77 -40.06 72.52 16.67
C ALA A 77 -39.26 72.78 15.37
N GLU A 78 -39.53 73.93 14.75
CA GLU A 78 -39.03 74.42 13.46
C GLU A 78 -37.62 75.04 13.54
N ALA A 79 -36.84 74.86 12.45
CA ALA A 79 -35.70 75.68 12.04
C ALA A 79 -35.79 75.90 10.50
N PRO A 80 -35.22 76.98 9.94
CA PRO A 80 -35.75 77.73 8.78
C PRO A 80 -35.50 77.09 7.39
N PRO A 81 -36.24 77.50 6.33
CA PRO A 81 -36.31 76.75 5.08
C PRO A 81 -35.07 76.93 4.21
N ARG A 82 -34.38 75.82 3.92
CA ARG A 82 -33.49 75.69 2.76
C ARG A 82 -34.31 75.14 1.61
N LYS A 83 -34.33 75.86 0.49
CA LYS A 83 -34.99 75.48 -0.78
C LYS A 83 -34.61 74.04 -1.18
N PRO A 84 -35.56 73.12 -1.41
CA PRO A 84 -35.26 71.85 -2.05
C PRO A 84 -35.25 72.03 -3.57
N HIS A 85 -34.07 71.94 -4.18
CA HIS A 85 -33.98 71.43 -5.54
C HIS A 85 -34.34 69.94 -5.48
N ALA A 86 -35.57 69.62 -5.85
CA ALA A 86 -35.98 68.24 -6.11
C ALA A 86 -35.15 67.71 -7.30
N PRO A 87 -34.46 66.56 -7.18
CA PRO A 87 -34.02 65.83 -8.36
C PRO A 87 -35.26 65.23 -9.02
N ALA A 88 -35.38 65.42 -10.34
CA ALA A 88 -36.48 64.90 -11.15
C ALA A 88 -36.70 63.40 -10.92
N ALA A 89 -37.95 63.02 -10.71
CA ALA A 89 -38.39 61.63 -10.58
C ALA A 89 -37.97 60.80 -11.81
N ARG A 90 -37.06 59.85 -11.61
CA ARG A 90 -36.70 58.83 -12.61
C ARG A 90 -37.77 57.74 -12.57
N ARG A 91 -38.58 57.60 -13.64
CA ARG A 91 -39.51 56.46 -13.79
C ARG A 91 -38.71 55.21 -14.18
N ASP A 92 -38.97 54.08 -13.53
CA ASP A 92 -38.49 52.78 -14.00
C ASP A 92 -39.27 52.37 -15.27
N PHE A 93 -38.67 51.52 -16.11
CA PHE A 93 -39.32 51.08 -17.35
C PHE A 93 -40.46 50.11 -17.04
N GLU A 94 -41.67 50.42 -17.52
CA GLU A 94 -42.84 49.52 -17.44
C GLU A 94 -42.65 48.30 -18.37
N PRO A 95 -43.24 47.13 -18.04
CA PRO A 95 -43.30 45.99 -18.95
C PRO A 95 -43.79 46.38 -20.36
N GLY A 96 -43.05 45.98 -21.39
CA GLY A 96 -43.27 46.34 -22.79
C GLY A 96 -42.48 47.56 -23.28
N SER A 97 -41.82 48.31 -22.39
CA SER A 97 -40.89 49.40 -22.77
C SER A 97 -39.69 48.88 -23.58
N ARG A 98 -39.11 49.71 -24.45
CA ARG A 98 -37.94 49.34 -25.27
C ARG A 98 -36.67 50.07 -24.83
N VAL A 99 -35.57 49.33 -24.74
CA VAL A 99 -34.21 49.87 -24.57
C VAL A 99 -33.36 49.37 -25.73
N GLY A 100 -33.14 50.24 -26.73
CA GLY A 100 -32.57 49.80 -28.01
C GLY A 100 -33.48 48.79 -28.70
N ARG A 101 -32.94 47.62 -29.09
CA ARG A 101 -33.73 46.51 -29.66
C ARG A 101 -34.48 45.66 -28.63
N TYR A 102 -34.12 45.76 -27.35
CA TYR A 102 -34.62 44.88 -26.31
C TYR A 102 -35.97 45.35 -25.74
N VAL A 103 -36.86 44.40 -25.47
CA VAL A 103 -38.18 44.66 -24.87
C VAL A 103 -38.15 44.27 -23.40
N ILE A 104 -38.38 45.22 -22.49
CA ILE A 104 -38.40 44.98 -21.05
C ILE A 104 -39.61 44.12 -20.68
N GLU A 105 -39.39 43.02 -19.95
CA GLU A 105 -40.46 42.15 -19.43
C GLU A 105 -40.85 42.53 -18.00
N ARG A 106 -39.86 42.65 -17.11
CA ARG A 106 -40.06 42.98 -15.68
C ARG A 106 -38.76 43.44 -15.02
N VAL A 107 -38.86 44.06 -13.85
CA VAL A 107 -37.69 44.38 -13.02
C VAL A 107 -37.18 43.12 -12.31
N LEU A 108 -35.86 42.88 -12.35
CA LEU A 108 -35.16 41.80 -11.63
C LEU A 108 -34.65 42.27 -10.26
N GLY A 109 -34.27 43.54 -10.13
CA GLY A 109 -33.87 44.13 -8.86
C GLY A 109 -33.49 45.60 -8.97
N THR A 110 -33.62 46.34 -7.86
CA THR A 110 -33.28 47.76 -7.74
C THR A 110 -32.24 47.95 -6.64
N GLY A 111 -31.10 48.60 -6.94
CA GLY A 111 -30.05 48.86 -5.95
C GLY A 111 -29.31 50.19 -6.17
N GLY A 112 -28.29 50.46 -5.33
CA GLY A 112 -27.53 51.73 -5.35
C GLY A 112 -26.71 52.01 -6.62
N MET A 113 -26.64 51.06 -7.56
CA MET A 113 -25.98 51.20 -8.87
C MET A 113 -26.96 51.11 -10.05
N GLY A 114 -28.27 51.10 -9.80
CA GLY A 114 -29.32 51.16 -10.82
C GLY A 114 -30.33 50.02 -10.73
N ALA A 115 -31.30 50.04 -11.65
CA ALA A 115 -32.28 48.98 -11.83
C ALA A 115 -31.78 47.98 -12.88
N VAL A 116 -31.97 46.69 -12.60
CA VAL A 116 -31.72 45.57 -13.51
C VAL A 116 -33.06 45.03 -13.98
N TYR A 117 -33.21 44.88 -15.28
CA TYR A 117 -34.44 44.46 -15.94
C TYR A 117 -34.25 43.13 -16.65
N LEU A 118 -35.25 42.27 -16.61
CA LEU A 118 -35.36 41.14 -17.55
C LEU A 118 -35.92 41.70 -18.85
N ALA A 119 -35.29 41.37 -19.97
CA ALA A 119 -35.73 41.80 -21.29
C ALA A 119 -35.62 40.66 -22.30
N HIS A 120 -36.42 40.75 -23.36
CA HIS A 120 -36.38 39.85 -24.49
C HIS A 120 -35.66 40.52 -25.67
N ASP A 121 -34.71 39.81 -26.27
CA ASP A 121 -34.10 40.16 -27.56
C ASP A 121 -34.96 39.59 -28.68
N PRO A 122 -35.75 40.41 -29.40
CA PRO A 122 -36.65 39.93 -30.44
C PRO A 122 -35.92 39.43 -31.69
N GLU A 123 -34.65 39.81 -31.90
CA GLU A 123 -33.87 39.40 -33.08
C GLU A 123 -33.20 38.05 -32.85
N LEU A 124 -32.68 37.82 -31.64
CA LEU A 124 -31.99 36.58 -31.26
C LEU A 124 -32.87 35.60 -30.48
N HIS A 125 -34.14 35.94 -30.24
CA HIS A 125 -35.13 35.14 -29.51
C HIS A 125 -34.63 34.60 -28.17
N ARG A 126 -34.01 35.45 -27.35
CA ARG A 126 -33.46 35.08 -26.03
C ARG A 126 -33.80 36.08 -24.93
N ARG A 127 -33.87 35.60 -23.69
CA ARG A 127 -33.96 36.44 -22.49
C ARG A 127 -32.57 36.98 -22.12
N VAL A 128 -32.50 38.26 -21.77
CA VAL A 128 -31.27 38.96 -21.35
C VAL A 128 -31.55 39.79 -20.10
N ALA A 129 -30.50 40.05 -19.31
CA ALA A 129 -30.57 41.01 -18.21
C ALA A 129 -30.02 42.36 -18.68
N ILE A 130 -30.77 43.44 -18.49
CA ILE A 130 -30.35 44.80 -18.84
C ILE A 130 -30.14 45.59 -17.57
N LYS A 131 -28.90 46.00 -17.32
CA LYS A 131 -28.55 46.87 -16.19
C LYS A 131 -28.40 48.31 -16.65
N ARG A 132 -29.18 49.21 -16.06
CA ARG A 132 -29.00 50.65 -16.21
C ARG A 132 -27.87 51.11 -15.31
N LEU A 133 -26.87 51.79 -15.85
CA LEU A 133 -25.81 52.40 -15.06
C LEU A 133 -26.22 53.83 -14.68
N HIS A 134 -26.02 54.25 -13.42
CA HIS A 134 -26.35 55.63 -13.02
C HIS A 134 -25.51 56.63 -13.82
N SER A 135 -26.19 57.49 -14.57
CA SER A 135 -25.62 58.67 -15.20
C SER A 135 -25.13 59.64 -14.13
N TRP A 136 -23.82 59.83 -14.06
CA TRP A 136 -23.14 60.94 -13.41
C TRP A 136 -22.75 62.03 -14.43
N MET A 137 -23.21 61.90 -15.68
CA MET A 137 -23.04 62.90 -16.74
C MET A 137 -23.92 64.12 -16.48
N SER A 138 -23.44 65.03 -15.63
CA SER A 138 -23.78 66.46 -15.74
C SER A 138 -22.69 67.13 -16.56
N GLU A 139 -23.08 67.93 -17.54
CA GLU A 139 -22.27 68.61 -18.56
C GLU A 139 -21.04 69.34 -17.97
N ARG A 140 -19.90 68.64 -17.78
CA ARG A 140 -18.60 69.24 -17.45
C ARG A 140 -17.45 68.62 -18.27
N PRO A 141 -16.43 69.39 -18.68
CA PRO A 141 -15.38 68.94 -19.62
C PRO A 141 -14.44 67.83 -19.11
N GLU A 142 -14.45 67.52 -17.81
CA GLU A 142 -13.58 66.51 -17.17
C GLU A 142 -14.04 65.04 -17.40
N HIS A 143 -15.03 64.80 -18.27
CA HIS A 143 -15.71 63.49 -18.41
C HIS A 143 -15.20 62.56 -19.53
N GLU A 144 -14.37 63.03 -20.48
CA GLU A 144 -13.95 62.21 -21.63
C GLU A 144 -12.93 61.11 -21.27
N GLU A 145 -12.01 61.34 -20.32
CA GLU A 145 -11.06 60.32 -19.85
C GLU A 145 -11.76 59.18 -19.11
N HIS A 146 -12.75 59.51 -18.28
CA HIS A 146 -13.54 58.54 -17.53
C HIS A 146 -14.47 57.70 -18.43
N LYS A 147 -15.06 58.32 -19.47
CA LYS A 147 -15.84 57.61 -20.49
C LYS A 147 -14.96 56.64 -21.28
N THR A 148 -13.73 57.04 -21.62
CA THR A 148 -12.75 56.19 -22.30
C THR A 148 -12.29 55.02 -21.43
N ARG A 149 -12.03 55.24 -20.13
CA ARG A 149 -11.70 54.16 -19.18
C ARG A 149 -12.86 53.18 -19.00
N PHE A 150 -14.08 53.70 -18.85
CA PHE A 150 -15.28 52.89 -18.73
C PHE A 150 -15.48 52.00 -19.97
N LEU A 151 -15.33 52.56 -21.18
CA LEU A 151 -15.46 51.79 -22.43
C LEU A 151 -14.37 50.70 -22.52
N ARG A 152 -13.14 50.97 -22.08
CA ARG A 152 -12.06 49.97 -22.00
C ARG A 152 -12.39 48.85 -21.02
N GLU A 153 -12.93 49.15 -19.84
CA GLU A 153 -13.33 48.14 -18.85
C GLU A 153 -14.51 47.29 -19.35
N ALA A 154 -15.50 47.91 -19.99
CA ALA A 154 -16.64 47.21 -20.57
C ALA A 154 -16.23 46.32 -21.76
N GLN A 155 -15.28 46.76 -22.60
CA GLN A 155 -14.69 45.97 -23.67
C GLN A 155 -13.84 44.81 -23.13
N ALA A 156 -13.02 45.05 -22.11
CA ALA A 156 -12.26 44.01 -21.45
C ALA A 156 -13.17 42.94 -20.84
N MET A 157 -14.28 43.34 -20.21
CA MET A 157 -15.30 42.39 -19.72
C MET A 157 -15.97 41.60 -20.84
N ALA A 158 -16.30 42.24 -21.96
CA ALA A 158 -16.87 41.55 -23.11
C ALA A 158 -15.90 40.52 -23.74
N SER A 159 -14.59 40.68 -23.52
CA SER A 159 -13.56 39.73 -23.98
C SER A 159 -13.38 38.48 -23.09
N VAL A 160 -13.91 38.49 -21.86
CA VAL A 160 -13.80 37.34 -20.95
C VAL A 160 -14.91 36.33 -21.25
N SER A 161 -14.54 35.24 -21.92
CA SER A 161 -15.41 34.08 -22.11
C SER A 161 -15.04 32.96 -21.14
N HIS A 162 -15.86 32.77 -20.09
CA HIS A 162 -15.64 31.71 -19.10
C HIS A 162 -16.98 31.16 -18.56
N PRO A 163 -17.13 29.83 -18.33
CA PRO A 163 -18.34 29.21 -17.78
C PRO A 163 -18.76 29.71 -16.39
N ASN A 164 -17.94 30.50 -15.71
CA ASN A 164 -18.23 31.05 -14.39
C ASN A 164 -18.25 32.57 -14.31
N VAL A 165 -18.27 33.26 -15.45
CA VAL A 165 -18.40 34.72 -15.56
C VAL A 165 -19.66 35.02 -16.37
N VAL A 166 -20.44 36.02 -15.94
CA VAL A 166 -21.60 36.50 -16.71
C VAL A 166 -21.11 37.17 -18.00
N THR A 167 -21.64 36.74 -19.13
CA THR A 167 -21.24 37.26 -20.44
C THR A 167 -21.95 38.57 -20.76
N ILE A 168 -21.22 39.61 -21.17
CA ILE A 168 -21.81 40.83 -21.74
C ILE A 168 -22.18 40.57 -23.20
N HIS A 169 -23.40 40.93 -23.59
CA HIS A 169 -23.90 40.77 -24.96
C HIS A 169 -23.90 42.09 -25.74
N ASP A 170 -24.19 43.22 -25.09
CA ASP A 170 -24.30 44.51 -25.75
C ASP A 170 -24.10 45.69 -24.78
N LEU A 171 -23.71 46.85 -25.31
CA LEU A 171 -23.59 48.13 -24.60
C LEU A 171 -24.42 49.19 -25.34
N LEU A 172 -25.51 49.65 -24.71
CA LEU A 172 -26.50 50.51 -25.35
C LEU A 172 -26.47 51.91 -24.74
N HIS A 173 -26.51 52.94 -25.60
CA HIS A 173 -26.72 54.32 -25.18
C HIS A 173 -28.14 54.75 -25.55
N VAL A 174 -28.99 54.98 -24.54
CA VAL A 174 -30.40 55.34 -24.75
C VAL A 174 -30.73 56.51 -23.81
N GLU A 175 -31.28 57.60 -24.36
CA GLU A 175 -31.73 58.78 -23.58
C GLU A 175 -30.67 59.34 -22.61
N GLY A 176 -29.42 59.43 -23.06
CA GLY A 176 -28.31 59.94 -22.24
C GLY A 176 -27.88 59.03 -21.08
N SER A 177 -28.41 57.80 -21.02
CA SER A 177 -28.03 56.77 -20.04
C SER A 177 -27.39 55.58 -20.74
N LEU A 178 -26.44 54.96 -20.05
CA LEU A 178 -25.76 53.77 -20.52
C LEU A 178 -26.39 52.52 -19.92
N PHE A 179 -26.62 51.52 -20.76
CA PHE A 179 -27.17 50.23 -20.41
C PHE A 179 -26.24 49.10 -20.84
N VAL A 180 -26.14 48.07 -20.02
CA VAL A 180 -25.38 46.85 -20.32
C VAL A 180 -26.36 45.70 -20.44
N ALA A 181 -26.43 45.09 -21.63
CA ALA A 181 -27.18 43.86 -21.84
C ALA A 181 -26.24 42.67 -21.62
N MET A 182 -26.63 41.75 -20.74
CA MET A 182 -25.82 40.61 -20.33
C MET A 182 -26.64 39.33 -20.25
N GLU A 183 -25.95 38.21 -20.13
CA GLU A 183 -26.54 36.89 -19.93
C GLU A 183 -27.53 36.91 -18.76
N TYR A 184 -28.76 36.43 -19.01
CA TYR A 184 -29.73 36.19 -17.93
C TYR A 184 -29.50 34.79 -17.36
N VAL A 185 -29.07 34.72 -16.11
CA VAL A 185 -28.89 33.47 -15.37
C VAL A 185 -30.19 33.15 -14.65
N GLU A 186 -30.92 32.14 -15.14
CA GLU A 186 -32.16 31.67 -14.50
C GLU A 186 -31.83 30.90 -13.22
N GLY A 187 -32.07 31.53 -12.07
CA GLY A 187 -31.65 31.00 -10.78
C GLY A 187 -31.78 32.01 -9.63
N THR A 188 -30.91 31.90 -8.63
CA THR A 188 -30.91 32.74 -7.41
C THR A 188 -29.49 33.21 -7.08
N THR A 189 -29.34 34.20 -6.19
CA THR A 189 -28.03 34.62 -5.70
C THR A 189 -27.49 33.64 -4.65
N LEU A 190 -26.17 33.56 -4.47
CA LEU A 190 -25.55 32.77 -3.40
C LEU A 190 -26.08 33.19 -2.02
N ARG A 191 -26.36 34.49 -1.82
CA ARG A 191 -26.98 35.02 -0.59
C ARG A 191 -28.31 34.33 -0.28
N GLU A 192 -29.18 34.20 -1.27
CA GLU A 192 -30.50 33.58 -1.12
C GLU A 192 -30.39 32.06 -1.05
N TRP A 193 -29.55 31.46 -1.89
CA TRP A 193 -29.32 30.02 -1.92
C TRP A 193 -28.74 29.48 -0.60
N ALA A 194 -27.90 30.27 0.08
CA ALA A 194 -27.30 29.92 1.36
C ALA A 194 -28.23 30.13 2.58
N ARG A 195 -29.47 30.64 2.39
CA ARG A 195 -30.46 30.74 3.49
C ARG A 195 -30.90 29.37 4.02
N THR A 196 -30.93 28.37 3.14
CA THR A 196 -31.15 26.97 3.53
C THR A 196 -29.81 26.35 3.93
N PRO A 197 -29.72 25.58 5.03
CA PRO A 197 -28.46 24.94 5.45
C PRO A 197 -27.82 24.11 4.33
N ARG A 198 -26.53 24.37 4.06
CA ARG A 198 -25.74 23.67 3.04
C ARG A 198 -24.62 22.88 3.69
N SER A 199 -24.27 21.73 3.10
CA SER A 199 -23.08 21.00 3.52
C SER A 199 -21.82 21.77 3.11
N THR A 200 -20.74 21.64 3.88
CA THR A 200 -19.42 22.23 3.56
C THR A 200 -18.96 21.85 2.16
N ARG A 201 -19.24 20.62 1.71
CA ARG A 201 -18.91 20.16 0.36
C ARG A 201 -19.64 20.95 -0.72
N GLN A 202 -20.94 21.20 -0.55
CA GLN A 202 -21.72 21.99 -1.50
C GLN A 202 -21.23 23.43 -1.56
N LEU A 203 -20.91 24.03 -0.40
CA LEU A 203 -20.34 25.37 -0.35
C LEU A 203 -19.00 25.43 -1.11
N LEU A 204 -18.09 24.50 -0.83
CA LEU A 204 -16.79 24.45 -1.51
C LEU A 204 -16.90 24.29 -3.02
N GLU A 205 -17.85 23.49 -3.50
CA GLU A 205 -18.08 23.33 -4.94
C GLU A 205 -18.49 24.66 -5.60
N ILE A 206 -19.45 25.36 -4.99
CA ILE A 206 -19.93 26.66 -5.49
C ILE A 206 -18.81 27.70 -5.46
N PHE A 207 -18.06 27.79 -4.36
CA PHE A 207 -16.96 28.74 -4.22
C PHE A 207 -15.79 28.41 -5.16
N ARG A 208 -15.53 27.13 -5.46
CA ARG A 208 -14.53 26.75 -6.46
C ARG A 208 -14.89 27.23 -7.86
N GLN A 209 -16.16 27.09 -8.25
CA GLN A 209 -16.64 27.60 -9.53
C GLN A 209 -16.60 29.14 -9.58
N ALA A 210 -17.05 29.83 -8.53
CA ALA A 210 -16.97 31.28 -8.44
C ALA A 210 -15.51 31.78 -8.50
N GLY A 211 -14.60 31.12 -7.79
CA GLY A 211 -13.17 31.45 -7.81
C GLY A 211 -12.52 31.16 -9.15
N ALA A 212 -12.96 30.14 -9.89
CA ALA A 212 -12.49 29.90 -11.26
C ALA A 212 -12.92 31.04 -12.21
N GLY A 213 -14.12 31.59 -12.02
CA GLY A 213 -14.56 32.79 -12.73
C GLY A 213 -13.71 34.03 -12.40
N LEU A 214 -13.37 34.22 -11.13
CA LEU A 214 -12.47 35.30 -10.70
C LEU A 214 -11.06 35.15 -11.27
N ALA A 215 -10.49 33.96 -11.21
CA ALA A 215 -9.19 33.62 -11.81
C ALA A 215 -9.15 33.95 -13.32
N ALA A 216 -10.20 33.57 -14.06
CA ALA A 216 -10.32 33.90 -15.48
C ALA A 216 -10.39 35.41 -15.75
N ALA A 217 -11.09 36.17 -14.91
CA ALA A 217 -11.13 37.63 -15.01
C ALA A 217 -9.78 38.27 -14.67
N HIS A 218 -9.09 37.78 -13.63
CA HIS A 218 -7.75 38.24 -13.24
C HIS A 218 -6.73 38.01 -14.36
N ALA A 219 -6.79 36.86 -15.04
CA ALA A 219 -5.95 36.57 -16.21
C ALA A 219 -6.18 37.55 -17.38
N ALA A 220 -7.37 38.14 -17.48
CA ALA A 220 -7.70 39.19 -18.45
C ALA A 220 -7.41 40.62 -17.92
N GLY A 221 -6.76 40.75 -16.76
CA GLY A 221 -6.41 42.04 -16.14
C GLY A 221 -7.59 42.75 -15.46
N LEU A 222 -8.71 42.07 -15.23
CA LEU A 222 -9.90 42.63 -14.61
C LEU A 222 -9.99 42.26 -13.13
N ILE A 223 -10.12 43.27 -12.26
CA ILE A 223 -10.34 43.09 -10.82
C ILE A 223 -11.80 43.45 -10.50
N HIS A 224 -12.50 42.59 -9.77
CA HIS A 224 -13.94 42.75 -9.52
C HIS A 224 -14.27 43.84 -8.49
N ARG A 225 -13.53 43.90 -7.38
CA ARG A 225 -13.59 44.90 -6.30
C ARG A 225 -14.87 44.96 -5.43
N ASP A 226 -15.88 44.12 -5.70
CA ASP A 226 -17.15 44.07 -4.96
C ASP A 226 -17.69 42.63 -4.86
N ILE A 227 -16.81 41.65 -4.59
CA ILE A 227 -17.24 40.27 -4.40
C ILE A 227 -18.03 40.13 -3.10
N LYS A 228 -19.25 39.63 -3.23
CA LYS A 228 -20.17 39.33 -2.13
C LYS A 228 -21.21 38.30 -2.56
N PRO A 229 -21.90 37.63 -1.63
CA PRO A 229 -22.87 36.59 -1.98
C PRO A 229 -24.03 37.02 -2.88
N SER A 230 -24.35 38.31 -3.01
CA SER A 230 -25.38 38.78 -3.95
C SER A 230 -24.91 38.88 -5.40
N ASN A 231 -23.59 38.89 -5.64
CA ASN A 231 -22.98 39.03 -6.97
C ASN A 231 -22.48 37.67 -7.52
N ILE A 232 -22.81 36.58 -6.84
CA ILE A 232 -22.56 35.21 -7.29
C ILE A 232 -23.93 34.60 -7.56
N LEU A 233 -24.21 34.33 -8.83
CA LEU A 233 -25.48 33.75 -9.29
C LEU A 233 -25.34 32.23 -9.39
N ILE A 234 -26.38 31.52 -8.99
CA ILE A 234 -26.48 30.06 -9.05
C ILE A 234 -27.68 29.71 -9.91
N GLY A 235 -27.40 29.15 -11.09
CA GLY A 235 -28.40 28.69 -12.04
C GLY A 235 -29.20 27.50 -11.50
N VAL A 236 -30.41 27.29 -12.04
CA VAL A 236 -31.25 26.12 -11.73
C VAL A 236 -30.57 24.78 -12.05
N ASP A 237 -29.63 24.78 -12.98
CA ASP A 237 -28.79 23.64 -13.38
C ASP A 237 -27.58 23.42 -12.44
N GLY A 238 -27.40 24.29 -11.45
CA GLY A 238 -26.27 24.27 -10.52
C GLY A 238 -25.02 24.98 -11.03
N SER A 239 -25.07 25.63 -12.20
CA SER A 239 -23.96 26.45 -12.71
C SER A 239 -23.78 27.72 -11.87
N VAL A 240 -22.53 28.16 -11.70
CA VAL A 240 -22.21 29.38 -10.92
C VAL A 240 -21.65 30.45 -11.83
N ARG A 241 -22.18 31.67 -11.76
CA ARG A 241 -21.74 32.83 -12.55
C ARG A 241 -21.42 34.02 -11.63
N VAL A 242 -20.24 34.61 -11.79
CA VAL A 242 -19.90 35.87 -11.12
C VAL A 242 -20.43 37.04 -11.96
N SER A 243 -21.23 37.91 -11.35
CA SER A 243 -21.86 39.09 -11.96
C SER A 243 -21.33 40.39 -11.37
N ASP A 244 -21.61 41.53 -12.01
CA ASP A 244 -21.34 42.87 -11.46
C ASP A 244 -19.87 43.21 -11.21
N PHE A 245 -18.96 42.80 -12.10
CA PHE A 245 -17.61 43.37 -12.16
C PHE A 245 -17.71 44.90 -12.26
N GLY A 246 -16.83 45.58 -11.53
CA GLY A 246 -16.96 46.96 -11.05
C GLY A 246 -17.06 48.11 -12.07
N LEU A 247 -17.94 48.01 -13.07
CA LEU A 247 -18.25 49.01 -14.10
C LEU A 247 -18.72 50.36 -13.54
N ALA A 248 -18.92 50.53 -12.23
CA ALA A 248 -19.44 51.77 -11.65
C ALA A 248 -18.44 52.53 -10.76
N ARG A 249 -17.14 52.19 -10.76
CA ARG A 249 -16.16 52.90 -9.91
C ARG A 249 -14.92 53.37 -10.67
N SER A 250 -15.07 54.50 -11.38
CA SER A 250 -13.96 55.44 -11.52
C SER A 250 -13.83 56.20 -10.20
N ARG A 251 -12.75 56.00 -9.45
CA ARG A 251 -12.35 56.96 -8.42
C ARG A 251 -11.31 57.89 -9.04
N GLU A 252 -11.57 59.17 -8.84
CA GLU A 252 -10.82 60.33 -9.31
C GLU A 252 -9.33 60.30 -8.87
N GLY A 253 -8.45 60.74 -9.78
CA GLY A 253 -7.24 61.48 -9.44
C GLY A 253 -6.00 60.74 -8.89
N LEU A 254 -5.20 60.16 -9.79
CA LEU A 254 -3.75 60.44 -9.83
C LEU A 254 -3.36 60.61 -11.31
N PRO A 255 -2.77 61.74 -11.73
CA PRO A 255 -2.23 61.88 -13.08
C PRO A 255 -1.09 60.88 -13.28
N GLU A 256 -1.10 60.17 -14.40
CA GLU A 256 0.13 59.56 -14.93
C GLU A 256 1.11 60.70 -15.23
N ALA A 257 2.11 60.90 -14.37
CA ALA A 257 3.24 61.74 -14.71
C ALA A 257 4.10 61.02 -15.77
N PRO A 258 4.62 61.71 -16.80
CA PRO A 258 5.51 61.11 -17.77
C PRO A 258 6.78 60.64 -17.06
N ARG A 259 7.17 59.39 -17.34
CA ARG A 259 8.42 58.78 -16.86
C ARG A 259 9.62 59.57 -17.37
N PRO A 260 10.56 60.01 -16.52
CA PRO A 260 11.95 60.18 -16.94
C PRO A 260 12.63 58.81 -16.91
N GLU A 261 13.44 58.54 -17.93
CA GLU A 261 14.26 57.34 -18.03
C GLU A 261 15.35 57.31 -16.94
N GLY A 262 15.59 56.11 -16.38
CA GLY A 262 16.74 55.81 -15.54
C GLY A 262 16.47 55.82 -14.03
N VAL A 263 16.30 54.60 -13.46
CA VAL A 263 16.63 54.12 -12.09
C VAL A 263 15.52 53.16 -11.61
N PRO A 264 15.76 51.83 -11.50
CA PRO A 264 14.79 50.89 -10.96
C PRO A 264 14.97 50.65 -9.46
N GLY A 265 13.86 50.82 -8.72
CA GLY A 265 13.55 49.98 -7.56
C GLY A 265 13.80 50.60 -6.19
N GLN A 266 12.88 51.46 -5.72
CA GLN A 266 12.44 51.53 -4.32
C GLN A 266 11.24 52.46 -4.17
N ALA A 267 10.06 51.90 -3.91
CA ALA A 267 8.85 52.66 -3.60
C ALA A 267 8.93 53.20 -2.16
N ARG A 268 9.13 54.52 -2.03
CA ARG A 268 8.77 55.31 -0.84
C ARG A 268 7.88 56.45 -1.30
N TRP A 269 6.66 56.53 -0.78
CA TRP A 269 5.85 57.73 -0.79
C TRP A 269 5.48 58.04 0.67
N LEU A 270 6.04 59.14 1.18
CA LEU A 270 5.67 59.75 2.46
C LEU A 270 4.37 60.54 2.25
N GLY A 271 3.44 60.39 3.19
CA GLY A 271 2.14 61.08 3.18
C GLY A 271 2.21 62.55 3.58
N GLN A 272 1.12 63.29 3.33
CA GLN A 272 0.20 63.83 4.32
C GLN A 272 -0.93 64.61 3.59
N GLU A 273 -2.11 64.65 4.22
CA GLU A 273 -3.28 65.51 3.92
C GLU A 273 -4.16 65.17 2.69
N LEU A 274 -5.27 64.46 2.96
CA LEU A 274 -6.59 64.65 2.31
C LEU A 274 -7.62 63.77 3.04
N THR A 275 -7.98 64.16 4.27
CA THR A 275 -9.17 63.65 4.98
C THR A 275 -10.25 64.72 4.93
N LEU A 276 -10.92 64.90 3.79
CA LEU A 276 -12.10 65.77 3.71
C LEU A 276 -12.93 65.49 2.44
N ALA A 277 -13.72 64.41 2.47
CA ALA A 277 -15.06 64.27 1.84
C ALA A 277 -15.44 62.78 1.80
N GLY A 278 -16.37 62.36 2.66
CA GLY A 278 -16.86 60.99 2.73
C GLY A 278 -17.63 60.57 1.49
N LEU A 279 -17.00 59.83 0.59
CA LEU A 279 -17.63 59.07 -0.50
C LEU A 279 -16.85 57.75 -0.72
N VAL A 280 -16.88 56.85 0.27
CA VAL A 280 -16.56 55.43 0.08
C VAL A 280 -17.89 54.70 -0.12
N VAL A 281 -18.28 54.44 -1.37
CA VAL A 281 -19.52 53.69 -1.65
C VAL A 281 -19.13 52.25 -2.00
N GLY A 282 -19.11 51.36 -1.01
CA GLY A 282 -19.14 49.90 -1.15
C GLY A 282 -19.90 49.27 0.01
N THR A 283 -20.19 47.96 -0.02
CA THR A 283 -20.75 47.29 1.18
C THR A 283 -19.60 47.06 2.16
N PRO A 284 -19.41 47.86 3.22
CA PRO A 284 -18.12 47.94 3.91
C PRO A 284 -17.64 46.59 4.45
N GLY A 285 -18.57 45.74 4.87
CA GLY A 285 -18.28 44.43 5.48
C GLY A 285 -17.68 43.35 4.58
N TYR A 286 -17.43 43.58 3.28
CA TYR A 286 -16.66 42.66 2.42
C TYR A 286 -15.37 43.29 1.86
N MET A 287 -15.17 44.58 2.07
CA MET A 287 -14.08 45.35 1.48
C MET A 287 -12.73 44.94 2.07
N ALA A 288 -11.71 44.80 1.23
CA ALA A 288 -10.35 44.53 1.69
C ALA A 288 -9.73 45.79 2.36
N PRO A 289 -8.84 45.65 3.36
CA PRO A 289 -8.23 46.78 4.06
C PRO A 289 -7.58 47.83 3.15
N GLU A 290 -6.91 47.38 2.08
CA GLU A 290 -6.28 48.25 1.08
C GLU A 290 -7.31 49.10 0.30
N GLN A 291 -8.53 48.60 0.13
CA GLN A 291 -9.62 49.35 -0.51
C GLN A 291 -10.24 50.38 0.44
N MET A 292 -10.18 50.16 1.76
CA MET A 292 -10.71 51.06 2.79
C MET A 292 -9.74 52.22 3.07
N THR A 293 -8.44 51.92 3.15
CA THR A 293 -7.38 52.87 3.55
C THR A 293 -6.93 53.81 2.43
N LEU A 294 -7.14 53.44 1.16
CA LEU A 294 -6.71 54.20 -0.02
C LEU A 294 -5.19 54.42 -0.15
N LEU A 295 -4.38 53.81 0.71
CA LEU A 295 -2.92 53.99 0.76
C LEU A 295 -2.13 52.90 0.03
N ALA A 296 -2.77 51.79 -0.36
CA ALA A 296 -2.14 50.65 -1.01
C ALA A 296 -2.80 50.33 -2.36
N PRO A 297 -2.03 49.84 -3.36
CA PRO A 297 -2.58 49.45 -4.65
C PRO A 297 -3.56 48.28 -4.47
N VAL A 298 -4.72 48.39 -5.13
CA VAL A 298 -5.75 47.34 -5.17
C VAL A 298 -5.43 46.40 -6.34
N ASP A 299 -5.03 45.17 -6.03
CA ASP A 299 -4.73 44.10 -6.98
C ASP A 299 -5.74 42.93 -6.86
N GLU A 300 -5.51 41.82 -7.56
CA GLU A 300 -6.38 40.63 -7.51
C GLU A 300 -6.56 40.04 -6.11
N ARG A 301 -5.66 40.36 -5.17
CA ARG A 301 -5.71 39.84 -3.79
C ARG A 301 -6.79 40.53 -2.96
N SER A 302 -7.28 41.69 -3.40
CA SER A 302 -8.46 42.33 -2.81
C SER A 302 -9.75 41.52 -3.07
N ASP A 303 -9.87 40.93 -4.27
CA ASP A 303 -10.97 40.01 -4.58
C ASP A 303 -10.85 38.71 -3.78
N GLN A 304 -9.63 38.23 -3.56
CA GLN A 304 -9.37 37.08 -2.70
C GLN A 304 -9.83 37.30 -1.25
N PHE A 305 -9.58 38.48 -0.69
CA PHE A 305 -10.08 38.82 0.65
C PHE A 305 -11.60 38.80 0.68
N SER A 306 -12.23 39.50 -0.27
CA SER A 306 -13.69 39.58 -0.40
C SER A 306 -14.34 38.20 -0.60
N PHE A 307 -13.71 37.34 -1.40
CA PHE A 307 -14.09 35.94 -1.61
C PHE A 307 -14.02 35.14 -0.31
N CYS A 308 -12.94 35.27 0.48
CA CYS A 308 -12.82 34.58 1.76
C CYS A 308 -13.80 35.13 2.81
N VAL A 309 -14.16 36.41 2.77
CA VAL A 309 -15.22 36.97 3.63
C VAL A 309 -16.57 36.32 3.31
N ALA A 310 -16.91 36.19 2.02
CA ALA A 310 -18.12 35.51 1.59
C ALA A 310 -18.12 34.02 1.96
N LEU A 311 -16.98 33.32 1.78
CA LEU A 311 -16.86 31.92 2.17
C LEU A 311 -16.99 31.74 3.68
N TYR A 312 -16.32 32.59 4.47
CA TYR A 312 -16.45 32.59 5.93
C TYR A 312 -17.91 32.80 6.35
N GLU A 313 -18.60 33.77 5.77
CA GLU A 313 -20.01 34.04 6.08
C GLU A 313 -20.91 32.83 5.81
N THR A 314 -20.71 32.14 4.69
CA THR A 314 -21.51 30.95 4.37
C THR A 314 -21.18 29.74 5.25
N LEU A 315 -19.94 29.61 5.73
CA LEU A 315 -19.54 28.54 6.66
C LEU A 315 -20.00 28.79 8.10
N HIS A 316 -19.90 30.04 8.56
CA HIS A 316 -20.10 30.41 9.96
C HIS A 316 -21.45 31.09 10.24
N GLY A 317 -22.21 31.44 9.21
CA GLY A 317 -23.51 32.13 9.31
C GLY A 317 -23.41 33.60 9.73
N CYS A 318 -22.19 34.14 9.84
CA CYS A 318 -21.91 35.54 10.13
C CYS A 318 -20.63 35.96 9.42
N ARG A 319 -20.53 37.26 9.08
CA ARG A 319 -19.30 37.83 8.54
C ARG A 319 -18.14 37.72 9.55
N PRO A 320 -16.88 37.58 9.10
CA PRO A 320 -15.72 37.42 9.98
C PRO A 320 -15.50 38.61 10.89
N PHE A 321 -15.78 39.84 10.45
CA PHE A 321 -15.51 41.06 11.22
C PHE A 321 -16.80 41.87 11.43
N ALA A 322 -16.92 42.52 12.60
CA ALA A 322 -18.02 43.43 12.94
C ALA A 322 -17.53 44.89 12.90
N GLY A 323 -18.43 45.86 12.76
CA GLY A 323 -18.13 47.28 12.89
C GLY A 323 -19.35 48.13 12.52
N GLY A 324 -19.66 49.13 13.33
CA GLY A 324 -20.73 50.10 13.07
C GLY A 324 -20.32 51.22 12.12
N ASN A 325 -19.03 51.39 11.86
CA ASN A 325 -18.46 52.32 10.88
C ASN A 325 -17.13 51.76 10.31
N ASP A 326 -16.62 52.37 9.23
CA ASP A 326 -15.45 51.89 8.48
C ASP A 326 -14.17 51.82 9.34
N ALA A 327 -13.97 52.78 10.25
CA ALA A 327 -12.79 52.83 11.11
C ALA A 327 -12.80 51.70 12.18
N GLU A 328 -13.98 51.38 12.71
CA GLU A 328 -14.15 50.25 13.63
C GLU A 328 -13.95 48.91 12.91
N LEU A 329 -14.49 48.78 11.69
CA LEU A 329 -14.32 47.59 10.88
C LEU A 329 -12.86 47.37 10.49
N GLU A 330 -12.13 48.40 10.05
CA GLU A 330 -10.69 48.30 9.72
C GLU A 330 -9.88 47.86 10.95
N ARG A 331 -10.16 48.44 12.12
CA ARG A 331 -9.50 48.07 13.38
C ARG A 331 -9.70 46.59 13.70
N ASN A 332 -10.92 46.08 13.53
CA ASN A 332 -11.24 44.68 13.79
C ASN A 332 -10.59 43.73 12.77
N ILE A 333 -10.48 44.12 11.49
CA ILE A 333 -9.73 43.36 10.49
C ILE A 333 -8.23 43.33 10.85
N ARG A 334 -7.64 44.48 11.20
CA ARG A 334 -6.21 44.60 11.57
C ARG A 334 -5.89 43.79 12.82
N ALA A 335 -6.75 43.82 13.83
CA ALA A 335 -6.61 43.05 15.06
C ALA A 335 -6.94 41.56 14.88
N ARG A 336 -7.41 41.13 13.69
CA ARG A 336 -7.91 39.77 13.42
C ARG A 336 -8.99 39.34 14.43
N HIS A 337 -9.87 40.27 14.80
CA HIS A 337 -10.92 40.04 15.78
C HIS A 337 -12.14 39.38 15.11
N PHE A 338 -12.12 38.05 15.02
CA PHE A 338 -13.17 37.28 14.36
C PHE A 338 -14.45 37.18 15.21
N GLN A 339 -15.61 37.35 14.56
CA GLN A 339 -16.90 37.09 15.18
C GLN A 339 -17.09 35.60 15.50
N PRO A 340 -17.74 35.25 16.62
CA PRO A 340 -18.05 33.87 16.95
C PRO A 340 -19.05 33.28 15.96
N SER A 341 -18.80 32.03 15.54
CA SER A 341 -19.66 31.29 14.61
C SER A 341 -21.10 31.21 15.11
N ARG A 342 -22.07 31.55 14.24
CA ARG A 342 -23.51 31.42 14.52
C ARG A 342 -24.08 30.06 14.11
N THR A 343 -23.31 29.26 13.40
CA THR A 343 -23.65 27.88 13.04
C THR A 343 -23.12 26.89 14.09
N ARG A 344 -23.91 25.86 14.41
CA ARG A 344 -23.46 24.68 15.21
C ARG A 344 -22.65 23.68 14.38
N ALA A 345 -22.53 23.89 13.07
CA ALA A 345 -21.83 22.98 12.16
C ALA A 345 -20.31 23.07 12.36
N ARG A 346 -19.64 21.92 12.51
CA ARG A 346 -18.18 21.87 12.73
C ARG A 346 -17.43 22.04 11.41
N VAL A 347 -16.88 23.24 11.17
CA VAL A 347 -15.99 23.50 10.03
C VAL A 347 -14.66 22.77 10.26
N PRO A 348 -14.14 22.00 9.28
CA PRO A 348 -12.84 21.34 9.41
C PRO A 348 -11.70 22.36 9.66
N PRO A 349 -10.76 22.10 10.57
CA PRO A 349 -9.66 23.03 10.88
C PRO A 349 -8.84 23.44 9.65
N TRP A 350 -8.48 22.47 8.80
CA TRP A 350 -7.70 22.75 7.58
C TRP A 350 -8.39 23.75 6.64
N LEU A 351 -9.73 23.67 6.55
CA LEU A 351 -10.51 24.57 5.70
C LEU A 351 -10.55 25.97 6.32
N ASN A 352 -10.78 26.02 7.64
CA ASN A 352 -10.75 27.27 8.38
C ASN A 352 -9.39 27.98 8.23
N ASP A 353 -8.28 27.25 8.34
CA ASP A 353 -6.93 27.82 8.18
C ASP A 353 -6.69 28.43 6.79
N VAL A 354 -7.18 27.77 5.73
CA VAL A 354 -7.12 28.28 4.36
C VAL A 354 -7.94 29.58 4.21
N VAL A 355 -9.15 29.61 4.75
CA VAL A 355 -10.02 30.80 4.73
C VAL A 355 -9.38 31.95 5.51
N LEU A 356 -8.89 31.68 6.73
CA LEU A 356 -8.25 32.68 7.59
C LEU A 356 -6.98 33.26 6.96
N ARG A 357 -6.20 32.45 6.23
CA ARG A 357 -5.05 32.96 5.47
C ARG A 357 -5.48 33.96 4.40
N GLY A 358 -6.55 33.67 3.67
CA GLY A 358 -7.10 34.58 2.67
C GLY A 358 -7.70 35.87 3.27
N LEU A 359 -8.03 35.87 4.57
CA LEU A 359 -8.49 37.03 5.35
C LEU A 359 -7.33 37.82 6.01
N SER A 360 -6.07 37.57 5.66
CA SER A 360 -4.94 38.31 6.23
C SER A 360 -5.01 39.80 5.89
N TYR A 361 -4.68 40.65 6.87
CA TYR A 361 -4.69 42.11 6.71
C TYR A 361 -3.78 42.55 5.55
N GLU A 362 -2.52 42.10 5.57
CA GLU A 362 -1.52 42.40 4.54
C GLU A 362 -1.74 41.54 3.27
N PRO A 363 -1.88 42.12 2.06
CA PRO A 363 -2.11 41.36 0.83
C PRO A 363 -1.06 40.28 0.54
N LYS A 364 0.22 40.57 0.85
CA LYS A 364 1.35 39.64 0.65
C LYS A 364 1.29 38.37 1.51
N GLU A 365 0.53 38.38 2.62
CA GLU A 365 0.37 37.21 3.50
C GLU A 365 -0.72 36.24 3.00
N ARG A 366 -1.55 36.70 2.05
CA ARG A 366 -2.61 35.89 1.45
C ARG A 366 -1.99 34.89 0.44
N PHE A 367 -2.80 34.29 -0.42
CA PHE A 367 -2.28 33.42 -1.48
C PHE A 367 -1.78 34.28 -2.65
N PRO A 368 -0.78 33.81 -3.42
CA PRO A 368 -0.18 34.63 -4.49
C PRO A 368 -1.20 35.07 -5.54
N ASN A 369 -2.19 34.23 -5.85
CA ASN A 369 -3.30 34.46 -6.78
C ASN A 369 -4.54 33.63 -6.39
N MET A 370 -5.63 33.73 -7.17
CA MET A 370 -6.89 33.03 -6.91
C MET A 370 -6.75 31.50 -7.11
N GLU A 371 -5.99 31.04 -8.10
CA GLU A 371 -5.77 29.62 -8.39
C GLU A 371 -5.08 28.90 -7.21
N ALA A 372 -4.10 29.54 -6.58
CA ALA A 372 -3.42 28.99 -5.42
C ALA A 372 -4.37 28.81 -4.21
N LEU A 373 -5.32 29.73 -4.02
CA LEU A 373 -6.37 29.58 -3.01
C LEU A 373 -7.30 28.41 -3.37
N LEU A 374 -7.74 28.30 -4.62
CA LEU A 374 -8.60 27.20 -5.06
C LEU A 374 -7.95 25.82 -4.90
N GLN A 375 -6.65 25.72 -5.18
CA GLN A 375 -5.87 24.50 -4.94
C GLN A 375 -5.81 24.15 -3.45
N ALA A 376 -5.65 25.16 -2.58
CA ALA A 376 -5.67 24.94 -1.13
C ALA A 376 -7.05 24.48 -0.64
N LEU A 377 -8.14 25.05 -1.17
CA LEU A 377 -9.52 24.62 -0.90
C LEU A 377 -9.86 23.22 -1.46
N ALA A 378 -9.06 22.71 -2.40
CA ALA A 378 -9.24 21.40 -3.01
C ALA A 378 -8.59 20.24 -2.24
N ARG A 379 -7.62 20.51 -1.36
CA ARG A 379 -6.87 19.48 -0.64
C ARG A 379 -7.53 19.17 0.69
N ASP A 380 -8.23 18.04 0.77
CA ASP A 380 -8.70 17.46 2.02
C ASP A 380 -7.63 16.50 2.58
N PRO A 381 -6.80 16.93 3.54
CA PRO A 381 -5.72 16.10 4.09
C PRO A 381 -6.23 14.83 4.79
N ALA A 382 -7.48 14.81 5.28
CA ALA A 382 -8.06 13.62 5.90
C ALA A 382 -8.28 12.50 4.86
N ARG A 383 -8.66 12.84 3.63
CA ARG A 383 -8.87 11.88 2.54
C ARG A 383 -7.57 11.31 1.98
N GLU A 384 -6.50 12.10 1.91
CA GLU A 384 -5.20 11.63 1.43
C GLU A 384 -4.56 10.63 2.42
N GLN A 385 -4.63 10.91 3.72
CA GLN A 385 -4.12 10.03 4.76
C GLN A 385 -4.93 8.72 4.89
N GLU A 386 -6.25 8.78 4.73
CA GLU A 386 -7.13 7.60 4.77
C GLU A 386 -6.97 6.71 3.52
N SER A 387 -6.70 7.32 2.36
CA SER A 387 -6.43 6.61 1.10
C SER A 387 -5.06 5.91 1.08
N ALA A 388 -4.06 6.47 1.76
CA ALA A 388 -2.75 5.83 1.92
C ALA A 388 -2.82 4.63 2.89
N ARG A 389 -3.43 4.82 4.06
CA ARG A 389 -3.57 3.75 5.08
C ARG A 389 -4.45 2.60 4.61
N SER A 390 -5.52 2.86 3.87
CA SER A 390 -6.41 1.83 3.34
C SER A 390 -5.79 0.99 2.22
N ARG A 391 -4.91 1.56 1.39
CA ARG A 391 -4.16 0.83 0.36
C ARG A 391 -3.18 -0.17 0.97
N VAL A 392 -2.42 0.24 1.98
CA VAL A 392 -1.50 -0.65 2.72
C VAL A 392 -2.27 -1.77 3.41
N ARG A 393 -3.36 -1.44 4.13
CA ARG A 393 -4.19 -2.44 4.84
C ARG A 393 -4.85 -3.45 3.88
N ARG A 394 -5.29 -3.02 2.69
CA ARG A 394 -5.83 -3.92 1.64
C ARG A 394 -4.75 -4.82 1.04
N ARG A 395 -3.54 -4.30 0.79
CA ARG A 395 -2.40 -5.09 0.31
C ARG A 395 -1.98 -6.15 1.34
N VAL A 396 -1.87 -5.79 2.62
CA VAL A 396 -1.56 -6.73 3.72
C VAL A 396 -2.64 -7.82 3.84
N ARG A 397 -3.92 -7.45 3.84
CA ARG A 397 -5.02 -8.44 3.88
C ARG A 397 -5.00 -9.40 2.70
N ARG A 398 -4.71 -8.93 1.48
CA ARG A 398 -4.60 -9.79 0.29
C ARG A 398 -3.41 -10.74 0.38
N GLY A 399 -2.25 -10.27 0.84
CA GLY A 399 -1.07 -11.12 1.03
C GLY A 399 -1.30 -12.24 2.06
N VAL A 400 -1.91 -11.90 3.20
CA VAL A 400 -2.29 -12.90 4.22
C VAL A 400 -3.31 -13.90 3.68
N LEU A 401 -4.32 -13.43 2.93
CA LEU A 401 -5.33 -14.30 2.32
C LEU A 401 -4.72 -15.27 1.29
N LEU A 402 -3.81 -14.78 0.43
CA LEU A 402 -3.10 -15.60 -0.56
C LEU A 402 -2.16 -16.61 0.12
N GLY A 403 -1.46 -16.22 1.18
CA GLY A 403 -0.65 -17.13 1.99
C GLY A 403 -1.50 -18.23 2.62
N ALA A 404 -2.63 -17.86 3.25
CA ALA A 404 -3.56 -18.83 3.83
C ALA A 404 -4.18 -19.77 2.78
N LEU A 405 -4.51 -19.26 1.58
CA LEU A 405 -4.99 -20.06 0.46
C LEU A 405 -3.92 -21.04 -0.05
N ALA A 406 -2.66 -20.59 -0.17
CA ALA A 406 -1.55 -21.44 -0.59
C ALA A 406 -1.29 -22.55 0.45
N THR A 407 -1.28 -22.23 1.75
CA THR A 407 -1.20 -23.22 2.83
C THR A 407 -2.39 -24.17 2.80
N GLY A 408 -3.61 -23.66 2.62
CA GLY A 408 -4.82 -24.48 2.50
C GLY A 408 -4.76 -25.44 1.31
N LEU A 409 -4.23 -24.99 0.17
CA LEU A 409 -4.02 -25.82 -1.01
C LEU A 409 -2.97 -26.91 -0.77
N VAL A 410 -1.83 -26.58 -0.16
CA VAL A 410 -0.80 -27.56 0.21
C VAL A 410 -1.38 -28.62 1.16
N MET A 411 -2.17 -28.20 2.16
CA MET A 411 -2.82 -29.12 3.10
C MET A 411 -3.91 -29.98 2.44
N ALA A 412 -4.66 -29.42 1.48
CA ALA A 412 -5.64 -30.19 0.71
C ALA A 412 -5.00 -31.21 -0.23
N LEU A 413 -3.77 -30.96 -0.69
CA LEU A 413 -3.00 -31.86 -1.55
C LEU A 413 -2.15 -32.87 -0.75
N ALA A 414 -1.91 -32.63 0.54
CA ALA A 414 -1.16 -33.53 1.42
C ALA A 414 -1.63 -35.01 1.44
N PRO A 415 -2.94 -35.35 1.33
CA PRO A 415 -3.36 -36.74 1.30
C PRO A 415 -3.10 -37.45 -0.05
N THR A 416 -2.66 -36.76 -1.10
CA THR A 416 -2.36 -37.37 -2.39
C THR A 416 -1.14 -38.30 -2.32
N GLN A 417 -1.09 -39.33 -3.17
CA GLN A 417 -0.01 -40.32 -3.18
C GLN A 417 1.38 -39.71 -3.39
N ALA A 418 1.49 -38.64 -4.20
CA ALA A 418 2.76 -37.96 -4.45
C ALA A 418 3.34 -37.33 -3.17
N TRP A 419 2.49 -36.67 -2.37
CA TRP A 419 2.90 -36.06 -1.11
C TRP A 419 3.25 -37.11 -0.05
N ARG A 420 2.49 -38.20 0.04
CA ARG A 420 2.81 -39.31 0.94
C ARG A 420 4.17 -39.94 0.62
N GLY A 421 4.49 -40.14 -0.66
CA GLY A 421 5.79 -40.67 -1.06
C GLY A 421 6.96 -39.74 -0.72
N PHE A 422 6.77 -38.42 -0.81
CA PHE A 422 7.76 -37.44 -0.37
C PHE A 422 7.94 -37.46 1.16
N GLU A 423 6.83 -37.46 1.89
CA GLU A 423 6.82 -37.50 3.36
C GLU A 423 7.54 -38.74 3.89
N GLU A 424 7.25 -39.92 3.33
CA GLU A 424 7.90 -41.18 3.69
C GLU A 424 9.42 -41.12 3.52
N ARG A 425 9.90 -40.55 2.40
CA ARG A 425 11.33 -40.36 2.15
C ARG A 425 11.96 -39.39 3.14
N ALA A 426 11.29 -38.26 3.41
CA ALA A 426 11.77 -37.27 4.36
C ALA A 426 11.90 -37.87 5.77
N GLN A 427 10.89 -38.62 6.22
CA GLN A 427 10.91 -39.32 7.50
C GLN A 427 11.99 -40.41 7.56
N GLY A 428 12.11 -41.22 6.50
CA GLY A 428 13.15 -42.25 6.39
C GLY A 428 14.57 -41.66 6.44
N LEU A 429 14.79 -40.53 5.76
CA LEU A 429 16.05 -39.78 5.82
C LEU A 429 16.31 -39.25 7.24
N LEU A 430 15.32 -38.65 7.91
CA LEU A 430 15.48 -38.12 9.27
C LEU A 430 15.85 -39.20 10.28
N LEU A 431 15.16 -40.35 10.22
CA LEU A 431 15.42 -41.48 11.12
C LEU A 431 16.80 -42.10 10.88
N THR A 432 17.33 -42.02 9.66
CA THR A 432 18.62 -42.62 9.30
C THR A 432 19.78 -41.63 9.22
N ALA A 433 19.52 -40.32 9.37
CA ALA A 433 20.54 -39.28 9.37
C ALA A 433 21.51 -39.41 10.57
N ARG A 434 21.01 -39.87 11.72
CA ARG A 434 21.79 -40.20 12.91
C ARG A 434 21.33 -41.56 13.46
N PRO A 435 21.77 -42.65 12.82
CA PRO A 435 21.29 -43.98 13.17
C PRO A 435 21.77 -44.33 14.58
N ARG A 436 20.85 -44.81 15.43
CA ARG A 436 21.22 -45.34 16.73
C ARG A 436 21.83 -46.75 16.59
N PRO A 437 22.76 -47.13 17.47
CA PRO A 437 23.21 -48.51 17.55
C PRO A 437 22.09 -49.44 18.03
N TRP A 438 22.24 -50.75 17.77
CA TRP A 438 21.40 -51.77 18.40
C TRP A 438 21.58 -51.76 19.92
N ASN A 439 20.56 -52.29 20.62
CA ASN A 439 20.72 -52.57 22.03
C ASN A 439 21.84 -53.64 22.18
N PRO A 440 22.82 -53.47 23.07
CA PRO A 440 23.94 -54.41 23.23
C PRO A 440 23.53 -55.85 23.56
N GLN A 441 22.28 -56.08 23.97
CA GLN A 441 21.71 -57.40 24.21
C GLN A 441 21.22 -58.09 22.94
N VAL A 442 21.25 -57.46 21.77
CA VAL A 442 20.77 -58.05 20.51
C VAL A 442 21.95 -58.44 19.64
N VAL A 443 21.97 -59.71 19.21
CA VAL A 443 22.98 -60.25 18.28
C VAL A 443 22.28 -60.93 17.11
N LEU A 444 22.72 -60.65 15.90
CA LEU A 444 22.29 -61.31 14.68
C LEU A 444 23.34 -62.35 14.25
N LEU A 445 22.92 -63.61 14.12
CA LEU A 445 23.64 -64.63 13.38
C LEU A 445 23.19 -64.56 11.92
N ALA A 446 24.01 -63.91 11.11
CA ALA A 446 23.76 -63.65 9.70
C ALA A 446 24.00 -64.93 8.88
N ILE A 447 22.96 -65.37 8.19
CA ILE A 447 23.05 -66.32 7.08
C ILE A 447 23.47 -65.49 5.87
N ASP A 448 24.77 -65.22 5.81
CA ASP A 448 25.43 -64.46 4.75
C ASP A 448 25.80 -65.35 3.56
N GLN A 449 26.32 -64.75 2.49
CA GLN A 449 26.70 -65.50 1.29
C GLN A 449 27.75 -66.59 1.60
N PRO A 450 28.81 -66.33 2.39
CA PRO A 450 29.74 -67.37 2.84
C PRO A 450 29.06 -68.55 3.55
N THR A 451 28.04 -68.29 4.38
CA THR A 451 27.26 -69.36 5.04
C THR A 451 26.57 -70.25 4.01
N ILE A 452 26.00 -69.67 2.95
CA ILE A 452 25.33 -70.42 1.90
C ILE A 452 26.33 -71.26 1.11
N ASP A 453 27.50 -70.68 0.81
CA ASP A 453 28.53 -71.34 0.03
C ASP A 453 29.19 -72.51 0.80
N SER A 454 29.33 -72.39 2.12
CA SER A 454 29.97 -73.39 3.00
C SER A 454 29.01 -74.43 3.57
N VAL A 455 27.84 -74.00 4.07
CA VAL A 455 26.88 -74.85 4.81
C VAL A 455 25.65 -75.22 3.96
N GLY A 456 25.35 -74.46 2.92
CA GLY A 456 24.20 -74.66 2.04
C GLY A 456 22.91 -73.95 2.49
N TRP A 457 21.91 -73.94 1.59
CA TRP A 457 20.62 -73.28 1.80
C TRP A 457 19.41 -74.13 1.32
N PRO A 458 18.35 -74.29 2.13
CA PRO A 458 18.32 -74.05 3.59
C PRO A 458 19.36 -74.91 4.33
N GLN A 459 19.81 -74.48 5.52
CA GLN A 459 20.79 -75.26 6.29
C GLN A 459 20.22 -76.62 6.70
N PRO A 460 21.02 -77.70 6.69
CA PRO A 460 20.57 -79.00 7.19
C PRO A 460 20.08 -78.93 8.65
N ARG A 461 19.09 -79.77 9.02
CA ARG A 461 18.50 -79.74 10.37
C ARG A 461 19.49 -80.14 11.46
N HIS A 462 20.39 -81.07 11.20
CA HIS A 462 21.43 -81.44 12.17
C HIS A 462 22.38 -80.27 12.49
N VAL A 463 22.68 -79.42 11.50
CA VAL A 463 23.46 -78.18 11.68
C VAL A 463 22.72 -77.21 12.59
N GLN A 464 21.44 -76.99 12.31
CA GLN A 464 20.58 -76.12 13.12
C GLN A 464 20.43 -76.65 14.55
N ALA A 465 20.27 -77.97 14.73
CA ALA A 465 20.11 -78.59 16.05
C ALA A 465 21.37 -78.37 16.90
N ARG A 466 22.54 -78.60 16.31
CA ARG A 466 23.84 -78.40 16.96
C ARG A 466 24.07 -76.93 17.34
N MET A 467 23.66 -76.00 16.48
CA MET A 467 23.71 -74.56 16.77
C MET A 467 22.77 -74.18 17.93
N VAL A 468 21.52 -74.68 17.94
CA VAL A 468 20.56 -74.44 19.02
C VAL A 468 21.07 -74.98 20.36
N GLU A 469 21.66 -76.17 20.38
CA GLU A 469 22.27 -76.74 21.59
C GLU A 469 23.43 -75.89 22.11
N ALA A 470 24.32 -75.43 21.23
CA ALA A 470 25.45 -74.58 21.60
C ALA A 470 25.00 -73.23 22.16
N LEU A 471 24.01 -72.58 21.53
CA LEU A 471 23.44 -71.32 22.00
C LEU A 471 22.72 -71.49 23.35
N GLY A 472 22.01 -72.62 23.53
CA GLY A 472 21.39 -72.96 24.80
C GLY A 472 22.42 -73.11 25.92
N ARG A 473 23.54 -73.81 25.66
CA ARG A 473 24.64 -73.97 26.63
C ARG A 473 25.39 -72.66 26.92
N ALA A 474 25.47 -71.75 25.95
CA ALA A 474 26.05 -70.41 26.14
C ALA A 474 25.19 -69.52 27.07
N GLY A 475 23.95 -69.89 27.34
CA GLY A 475 23.05 -69.12 28.20
C GLY A 475 22.40 -67.93 27.48
N VAL A 476 22.12 -68.08 26.18
CA VAL A 476 21.33 -67.10 25.42
C VAL A 476 19.95 -66.92 26.08
N LYS A 477 19.46 -65.67 26.12
CA LYS A 477 18.20 -65.30 26.78
C LYS A 477 16.97 -65.75 25.99
N ALA A 478 16.97 -65.53 24.68
CA ALA A 478 15.98 -66.06 23.74
C ALA A 478 16.56 -66.15 22.33
N LEU A 479 16.12 -67.16 21.57
CA LEU A 479 16.58 -67.43 20.20
C LEU A 479 15.43 -67.23 19.21
N GLY A 480 15.58 -66.31 18.26
CA GLY A 480 14.69 -66.16 17.10
C GLY A 480 15.29 -66.87 15.89
N ILE A 481 14.50 -67.64 15.15
CA ILE A 481 14.95 -68.32 13.93
C ILE A 481 14.08 -67.89 12.75
N ASP A 482 14.66 -67.09 11.86
CA ASP A 482 14.07 -66.61 10.61
C ASP A 482 14.65 -67.39 9.40
N SER A 483 14.16 -68.62 9.25
CA SER A 483 14.57 -69.58 8.22
C SER A 483 13.36 -70.38 7.71
N PHE A 484 13.50 -71.07 6.57
CA PHE A 484 12.43 -71.83 5.92
C PHE A 484 12.16 -73.17 6.63
N LEU A 485 11.60 -73.09 7.84
CA LEU A 485 11.24 -74.25 8.66
C LEU A 485 9.92 -74.94 8.24
N TYR A 486 9.18 -74.34 7.32
CA TYR A 486 7.97 -74.91 6.71
C TYR A 486 8.27 -75.90 5.58
N LEU A 487 9.55 -76.02 5.16
CA LEU A 487 10.01 -77.04 4.22
C LEU A 487 10.46 -78.29 5.00
N PRO A 488 10.22 -79.51 4.47
CA PRO A 488 10.73 -80.74 5.08
C PRO A 488 12.26 -80.76 5.12
N ALA A 489 12.84 -81.45 6.10
CA ALA A 489 14.29 -81.66 6.16
C ALA A 489 14.85 -82.33 4.90
N ARG A 490 16.04 -81.89 4.43
CA ARG A 490 16.75 -82.49 3.29
C ARG A 490 17.67 -83.64 3.70
N ASP A 491 18.04 -83.70 4.96
CA ASP A 491 19.03 -84.59 5.56
C ASP A 491 18.47 -85.92 6.09
N GLY A 492 17.24 -86.28 5.68
CA GLY A 492 16.64 -87.59 5.89
C GLY A 492 15.44 -87.63 6.86
N PRO A 493 14.72 -88.76 6.93
CA PRO A 493 13.57 -88.92 7.82
C PRO A 493 14.01 -88.84 9.29
N GLY A 494 13.34 -88.01 10.07
CA GLY A 494 13.62 -87.80 11.51
C GLY A 494 14.50 -86.59 11.84
N ALA A 495 15.09 -85.92 10.84
CA ALA A 495 15.94 -84.75 11.07
C ALA A 495 15.16 -83.55 11.65
N ASP A 496 13.91 -83.34 11.26
CA ASP A 496 13.01 -82.36 11.89
C ASP A 496 12.71 -82.71 13.36
N ALA A 497 12.63 -84.00 13.70
CA ALA A 497 12.41 -84.43 15.09
C ALA A 497 13.63 -84.16 15.97
N ALA A 498 14.85 -84.41 15.46
CA ALA A 498 16.09 -84.11 16.18
C ALA A 498 16.25 -82.60 16.47
N LEU A 499 15.96 -81.74 15.49
CA LEU A 499 15.92 -80.30 15.72
C LEU A 499 14.82 -79.92 16.72
N GLY A 500 13.64 -80.54 16.61
CA GLY A 500 12.53 -80.33 17.55
C GLY A 500 12.91 -80.67 18.99
N GLU A 501 13.66 -81.74 19.23
CA GLU A 501 14.18 -82.11 20.55
C GLU A 501 15.19 -81.08 21.09
N ALA A 502 16.11 -80.59 20.25
CA ALA A 502 17.04 -79.53 20.63
C ALA A 502 16.31 -78.24 21.03
N ILE A 503 15.31 -77.83 20.23
CA ILE A 503 14.44 -76.69 20.50
C ILE A 503 13.68 -76.88 21.81
N ALA A 504 13.06 -78.04 22.03
CA ALA A 504 12.29 -78.35 23.23
C ALA A 504 13.16 -78.36 24.49
N ARG A 505 14.41 -78.86 24.39
CA ARG A 505 15.36 -78.88 25.51
C ARG A 505 15.80 -77.47 25.91
N TYR A 506 15.95 -76.57 24.95
CA TYR A 506 16.30 -75.17 25.24
C TYR A 506 15.09 -74.34 25.72
N GLY A 507 13.92 -74.51 25.08
CA GLY A 507 12.62 -73.99 25.54
C GLY A 507 12.38 -72.48 25.37
N ARG A 508 13.38 -71.70 24.91
CA ARG A 508 13.30 -70.25 24.69
C ARG A 508 13.47 -69.86 23.22
N VAL A 509 12.85 -70.63 22.32
CA VAL A 509 12.95 -70.44 20.87
C VAL A 509 11.67 -69.82 20.29
N VAL A 510 11.84 -68.89 19.36
CA VAL A 510 10.77 -68.28 18.57
C VAL A 510 11.03 -68.57 17.09
N LEU A 511 10.06 -69.16 16.40
CA LEU A 511 10.15 -69.56 15.00
C LEU A 511 9.36 -68.60 14.13
N ALA A 512 10.00 -68.08 13.09
CA ALA A 512 9.35 -67.26 12.09
C ALA A 512 8.37 -68.07 11.24
N ALA A 513 7.20 -67.48 10.97
CA ALA A 513 6.18 -68.01 10.09
C ALA A 513 5.64 -66.87 9.20
N PRO A 514 6.05 -66.80 7.93
CA PRO A 514 5.51 -65.84 6.96
C PRO A 514 3.99 -65.99 6.80
N CYS A 515 3.28 -64.89 6.61
CA CYS A 515 1.84 -64.94 6.35
C CYS A 515 1.56 -65.28 4.89
N THR A 516 0.42 -65.90 4.65
CA THR A 516 -0.08 -66.26 3.32
C THR A 516 -1.43 -65.62 3.06
N PHE A 517 -1.71 -65.37 1.78
CA PHE A 517 -3.00 -64.86 1.33
C PHE A 517 -4.07 -65.94 1.23
N GLU A 518 -3.72 -67.23 1.34
CA GLU A 518 -4.66 -68.34 1.33
C GLU A 518 -4.53 -69.19 2.60
N ALA A 519 -5.68 -69.49 3.23
CA ALA A 519 -5.77 -70.41 4.36
C ALA A 519 -5.86 -71.85 3.86
N ASN A 520 -4.94 -72.72 4.29
CA ASN A 520 -5.05 -74.17 4.04
C ASN A 520 -5.33 -74.95 5.35
N ASP A 521 -5.60 -76.26 5.22
CA ASP A 521 -5.94 -77.09 6.38
C ASP A 521 -4.79 -77.20 7.40
N LYS A 522 -3.53 -77.16 6.95
CA LYS A 522 -2.36 -77.12 7.84
C LYS A 522 -2.33 -75.84 8.67
N THR A 523 -2.62 -74.69 8.05
CA THR A 523 -2.71 -73.41 8.73
C THR A 523 -3.85 -73.39 9.76
N LYS A 524 -5.04 -73.90 9.41
CA LYS A 524 -6.18 -74.01 10.34
C LYS A 524 -5.86 -74.95 11.51
N ALA A 525 -5.12 -76.03 11.25
CA ALA A 525 -4.63 -76.94 12.29
C ALA A 525 -3.61 -76.27 13.22
N LEU A 526 -2.67 -75.49 12.68
CA LEU A 526 -1.73 -74.69 13.48
C LEU A 526 -2.47 -73.67 14.36
N ALA A 527 -3.41 -72.91 13.78
CA ALA A 527 -4.17 -71.90 14.52
C ALA A 527 -4.91 -72.49 15.74
N ARG A 528 -5.43 -73.73 15.63
CA ARG A 528 -6.05 -74.45 16.76
C ARG A 528 -5.05 -74.81 17.87
N ARG A 529 -3.77 -75.01 17.52
CA ARG A 529 -2.69 -75.47 18.41
C ARG A 529 -1.85 -74.36 19.04
N LEU A 530 -1.85 -73.15 18.47
CA LEU A 530 -1.20 -71.99 19.10
C LEU A 530 -1.77 -71.76 20.50
N GLU A 531 -0.95 -71.33 21.46
CA GLU A 531 -1.45 -70.93 22.78
C GLU A 531 -2.55 -69.87 22.63
N SER A 532 -3.68 -70.04 23.31
CA SER A 532 -4.77 -69.07 23.27
C SER A 532 -4.37 -67.84 24.08
N SER A 533 -3.96 -66.76 23.42
CA SER A 533 -4.18 -65.45 24.03
C SER A 533 -5.67 -65.18 23.96
N SER A 534 -6.28 -64.96 25.12
CA SER A 534 -7.50 -64.19 25.19
C SER A 534 -7.13 -62.81 24.67
N LEU A 535 -7.35 -62.54 23.37
CA LEU A 535 -7.62 -61.17 22.97
C LEU A 535 -8.78 -60.75 23.89
N ALA A 536 -8.50 -59.93 24.91
CA ALA A 536 -9.55 -59.22 25.62
C ALA A 536 -10.47 -58.58 24.57
N PRO A 537 -11.78 -58.37 24.85
CA PRO A 537 -12.69 -57.77 23.88
C PRO A 537 -12.20 -56.35 23.53
N GLY A 538 -11.37 -56.28 22.52
CA GLY A 538 -10.70 -55.12 21.97
C GLY A 538 -10.75 -55.24 20.45
N PRO A 539 -10.44 -54.16 19.72
CA PRO A 539 -10.47 -54.18 18.27
C PRO A 539 -9.55 -55.31 17.76
N SER A 540 -10.09 -56.21 16.94
CA SER A 540 -9.25 -57.22 16.27
C SER A 540 -8.17 -56.49 15.47
N PRO A 541 -6.92 -56.99 15.44
CA PRO A 541 -5.87 -56.43 14.57
C PRO A 541 -6.43 -56.31 13.15
N ARG A 542 -6.37 -55.10 12.56
CA ARG A 542 -6.94 -54.87 11.21
C ARG A 542 -6.13 -55.62 10.14
N PHE A 543 -4.84 -55.88 10.37
CA PHE A 543 -4.05 -56.79 9.55
C PHE A 543 -4.35 -58.25 9.92
N GLY A 544 -5.10 -58.92 9.04
CA GLY A 544 -5.44 -60.34 9.16
C GLY A 544 -4.53 -61.19 8.29
N CYS A 545 -3.78 -62.11 8.90
CA CYS A 545 -3.14 -63.17 8.15
C CYS A 545 -4.20 -64.22 7.80
N GLN A 546 -4.50 -64.36 6.51
CA GLN A 546 -5.43 -65.39 6.04
C GLN A 546 -4.86 -66.78 6.30
N GLY A 547 -3.55 -66.93 6.14
CA GLY A 547 -2.81 -68.06 6.68
C GLY A 547 -1.35 -67.78 7.01
N VAL A 548 -0.61 -68.84 7.34
CA VAL A 548 0.83 -68.81 7.60
C VAL A 548 1.51 -70.06 7.06
N LEU A 549 2.76 -69.90 6.64
CA LEU A 549 3.68 -71.00 6.35
C LEU A 549 4.24 -71.56 7.67
N ALA A 550 3.50 -72.50 8.23
CA ALA A 550 3.81 -73.13 9.52
C ALA A 550 5.12 -73.93 9.49
N PRO A 551 5.99 -73.82 10.53
CA PRO A 551 7.09 -74.75 10.74
C PRO A 551 6.62 -76.21 10.80
N GLN A 552 7.51 -77.16 10.48
CA GLN A 552 7.20 -78.59 10.63
C GLN A 552 6.74 -78.91 12.05
N GLU A 553 5.75 -79.79 12.17
CA GLU A 553 5.09 -80.13 13.43
C GLU A 553 6.04 -80.51 14.59
N PRO A 554 7.11 -81.30 14.38
CA PRO A 554 8.06 -81.63 15.46
C PRO A 554 8.75 -80.41 16.09
N LEU A 555 8.86 -79.30 15.36
CA LEU A 555 9.56 -78.08 15.78
C LEU A 555 8.72 -77.18 16.69
N LEU A 556 7.40 -77.41 16.73
CA LEU A 556 6.47 -76.59 17.51
C LEU A 556 6.56 -76.86 19.02
N ARG A 557 7.18 -77.98 19.42
CA ARG A 557 7.28 -78.37 20.82
C ARG A 557 8.31 -77.48 21.54
N GLY A 558 7.86 -76.70 22.52
CA GLY A 558 8.74 -75.81 23.30
C GLY A 558 9.17 -74.54 22.59
N SER A 559 8.58 -74.23 21.43
CA SER A 559 8.79 -72.98 20.69
C SER A 559 7.53 -72.12 20.63
N VAL A 560 7.72 -70.84 20.34
CA VAL A 560 6.63 -69.89 20.02
C VAL A 560 6.68 -69.60 18.52
N VAL A 561 5.53 -69.55 17.86
CA VAL A 561 5.45 -69.13 16.46
C VAL A 561 5.16 -67.64 16.39
N ALA A 562 5.88 -66.92 15.54
CA ALA A 562 5.73 -65.50 15.34
C ALA A 562 5.77 -65.14 13.84
N GLN A 563 5.06 -64.10 13.44
CA GLN A 563 5.06 -63.62 12.06
C GLN A 563 6.22 -62.66 11.76
N VAL A 564 6.59 -62.54 10.49
CA VAL A 564 7.70 -61.69 10.01
C VAL A 564 7.25 -60.63 8.99
N GLU A 565 5.94 -60.44 8.84
CA GLU A 565 5.33 -59.49 7.93
C GLU A 565 5.69 -58.04 8.24
N VAL A 566 5.96 -57.32 7.17
CA VAL A 566 6.37 -55.92 7.21
C VAL A 566 5.25 -55.00 6.75
N ALA A 567 5.14 -53.84 7.40
CA ALA A 567 4.24 -52.80 7.00
C ALA A 567 4.83 -52.03 5.83
N ARG A 568 4.14 -52.06 4.68
CA ARG A 568 4.55 -51.39 3.46
C ARG A 568 3.70 -50.17 3.20
N SER A 569 4.32 -49.14 2.65
CA SER A 569 3.60 -47.96 2.18
C SER A 569 2.89 -48.18 0.85
N ALA A 570 2.10 -47.19 0.41
CA ALA A 570 1.46 -47.22 -0.89
C ALA A 570 2.47 -47.27 -2.05
N SER A 571 3.70 -46.81 -1.84
CA SER A 571 4.79 -46.92 -2.83
C SER A 571 5.58 -48.23 -2.72
N GLY A 572 5.15 -49.17 -1.87
CA GLY A 572 5.79 -50.47 -1.67
C GLY A 572 6.99 -50.49 -0.73
N ASN A 573 7.38 -49.33 -0.18
CA ASN A 573 8.53 -49.22 0.73
C ASN A 573 8.19 -49.75 2.12
N VAL A 574 9.14 -50.45 2.74
CA VAL A 574 9.03 -50.90 4.12
C VAL A 574 9.15 -49.70 5.06
N ARG A 575 8.11 -49.49 5.90
CA ARG A 575 8.06 -48.45 6.93
C ARG A 575 8.19 -49.00 8.35
N GLY A 576 7.93 -50.29 8.54
CA GLY A 576 7.83 -50.90 9.85
C GLY A 576 7.36 -52.34 9.80
N ALA A 577 6.82 -52.84 10.89
CA ALA A 577 6.23 -54.19 10.99
C ALA A 577 4.91 -54.17 11.77
N TYR A 578 4.04 -55.12 11.47
CA TYR A 578 2.83 -55.33 12.26
C TYR A 578 3.22 -55.92 13.62
N MET A 579 2.81 -55.34 14.73
CA MET A 579 3.15 -55.86 16.07
C MET A 579 2.35 -57.14 16.39
N LEU A 580 1.10 -57.17 15.96
CA LEU A 580 0.19 -58.30 16.08
C LEU A 580 -0.56 -58.48 14.76
N SER A 581 -0.73 -59.72 14.34
CA SER A 581 -1.66 -60.09 13.28
C SER A 581 -2.75 -61.01 13.80
N ASN A 582 -3.89 -61.01 13.13
CA ASN A 582 -4.98 -61.94 13.43
C ASN A 582 -4.86 -63.18 12.53
N LEU A 583 -4.65 -64.36 13.12
CA LEU A 583 -4.71 -65.65 12.45
C LEU A 583 -5.90 -66.46 12.99
N ALA A 584 -6.99 -66.51 12.20
CA ALA A 584 -8.21 -67.25 12.54
C ALA A 584 -8.77 -66.92 13.95
N GLY A 585 -8.76 -65.65 14.35
CA GLY A 585 -9.25 -65.18 15.64
C GLY A 585 -8.24 -65.24 16.78
N ARG A 586 -6.98 -65.62 16.51
CA ARG A 586 -5.89 -65.64 17.49
C ARG A 586 -4.82 -64.61 17.16
N ALA A 587 -4.27 -63.98 18.18
CA ALA A 587 -3.19 -63.02 18.01
C ALA A 587 -1.87 -63.74 17.74
N LEU A 588 -1.18 -63.34 16.67
CA LEU A 588 0.14 -63.82 16.31
C LEU A 588 1.13 -62.65 16.42
N PRO A 589 2.09 -62.69 17.37
CA PRO A 589 3.05 -61.60 17.55
C PRO A 589 4.06 -61.56 16.41
N THR A 590 4.64 -60.38 16.17
CA THR A 590 5.85 -60.27 15.34
C THR A 590 7.04 -60.98 15.98
N LEU A 591 8.01 -61.42 15.17
CA LEU A 591 9.22 -62.11 15.63
C LEU A 591 9.92 -61.35 16.76
N ALA A 592 10.07 -60.03 16.62
CA ALA A 592 10.67 -59.18 17.65
C ALA A 592 9.90 -59.20 18.97
N LEU A 593 8.56 -59.10 18.92
CA LEU A 593 7.70 -59.13 20.10
C LEU A 593 7.72 -60.51 20.76
N GLY A 594 7.64 -61.58 19.96
CA GLY A 594 7.74 -62.96 20.45
C GLY A 594 9.07 -63.21 21.16
N MET A 595 10.18 -62.73 20.60
CA MET A 595 11.50 -62.83 21.23
C MET A 595 11.57 -62.05 22.54
N TYR A 596 11.11 -60.78 22.54
CA TYR A 596 11.07 -59.93 23.74
C TYR A 596 10.30 -60.63 24.88
N MET A 597 9.11 -61.14 24.57
CA MET A 597 8.27 -61.87 25.51
C MET A 597 8.97 -63.13 26.03
N ARG A 598 9.58 -63.91 25.13
CA ARG A 598 10.17 -65.19 25.51
C ARG A 598 11.42 -65.02 26.36
N GLY A 599 12.22 -63.99 26.12
CA GLY A 599 13.37 -63.67 26.95
C GLY A 599 13.00 -63.17 28.35
N LEU A 600 11.81 -62.61 28.53
CA LEU A 600 11.27 -62.19 29.82
C LEU A 600 10.37 -63.23 30.49
N GLY A 601 10.10 -64.36 29.83
CA GLY A 601 9.18 -65.38 30.35
C GLY A 601 7.71 -64.93 30.39
N LEU A 602 7.32 -63.96 29.57
CA LEU A 602 5.96 -63.42 29.52
C LEU A 602 5.06 -64.29 28.62
N PRO A 603 3.82 -64.59 29.04
CA PRO A 603 2.87 -65.38 28.24
C PRO A 603 2.20 -64.54 27.15
N ILE A 604 1.81 -65.18 26.03
CA ILE A 604 1.10 -64.52 24.91
C ILE A 604 -0.26 -63.95 25.36
N SER A 605 -0.91 -64.55 26.35
CA SER A 605 -2.14 -64.05 26.96
C SER A 605 -2.00 -62.70 27.68
N GLY A 606 -0.77 -62.23 27.94
CA GLY A 606 -0.53 -60.93 28.57
C GLY A 606 -0.59 -59.73 27.62
N ILE A 607 -0.76 -59.95 26.31
CA ILE A 607 -0.82 -58.90 25.29
C ILE A 607 -2.24 -58.33 25.21
N ILE A 608 -2.36 -57.01 25.24
CA ILE A 608 -3.62 -56.28 25.13
C ILE A 608 -3.53 -55.34 23.92
N GLN A 609 -4.45 -55.48 22.96
CA GLN A 609 -4.58 -54.55 21.84
C GLN A 609 -5.40 -53.33 22.29
N GLU A 610 -4.82 -52.14 22.16
CA GLU A 610 -5.45 -50.85 22.47
C GLU A 610 -5.68 -50.06 21.15
N PRO A 611 -6.53 -49.02 21.15
CA PRO A 611 -6.80 -48.22 19.95
C PRO A 611 -5.57 -47.49 19.40
N ASP A 612 -4.62 -47.14 20.26
CA ASP A 612 -3.41 -46.37 19.95
C ASP A 612 -2.11 -47.20 20.07
N GLY A 613 -2.22 -48.52 20.25
CA GLY A 613 -1.05 -49.37 20.45
C GLY A 613 -1.30 -50.80 20.90
N VAL A 614 -0.21 -51.46 21.27
CA VAL A 614 -0.17 -52.78 21.88
C VAL A 614 0.49 -52.66 23.24
N ARG A 615 -0.22 -53.08 24.29
CA ARG A 615 0.30 -53.09 25.66
C ARG A 615 0.69 -54.48 26.12
N LEU A 616 1.84 -54.57 26.78
CA LEU A 616 2.36 -55.78 27.41
C LEU A 616 2.94 -55.41 28.79
N GLY A 617 2.18 -55.69 29.85
CA GLY A 617 2.54 -55.22 31.19
C GLY A 617 2.61 -53.69 31.25
N ALA A 618 3.79 -53.14 31.56
CA ALA A 618 4.07 -51.70 31.57
C ALA A 618 4.53 -51.15 30.20
N LEU A 619 4.96 -52.01 29.27
CA LEU A 619 5.40 -51.61 27.94
C LEU A 619 4.17 -51.27 27.09
N HIS A 620 4.16 -50.08 26.49
CA HIS A 620 3.16 -49.69 25.49
C HIS A 620 3.84 -49.38 24.17
N VAL A 621 3.53 -50.17 23.15
CA VAL A 621 4.05 -50.00 21.79
C VAL A 621 3.02 -49.24 20.97
N PRO A 622 3.26 -47.97 20.61
CA PRO A 622 2.34 -47.21 19.79
C PRO A 622 2.27 -47.83 18.40
N THR A 623 1.06 -48.06 17.92
CA THR A 623 0.82 -48.60 16.58
C THR A 623 -0.15 -47.71 15.82
N ASP A 624 -0.07 -47.74 14.50
CA ASP A 624 -1.10 -47.17 13.66
C ASP A 624 -2.40 -48.01 13.69
N ASP A 625 -3.40 -47.52 12.97
CA ASP A 625 -4.71 -48.18 12.76
C ASP A 625 -4.62 -49.63 12.25
N SER A 626 -3.51 -50.02 11.64
CA SER A 626 -3.26 -51.38 11.12
C SER A 626 -2.49 -52.27 12.09
N SER A 627 -2.25 -51.80 13.33
CA SER A 627 -1.38 -52.43 14.32
C SER A 627 0.10 -52.47 13.89
N ALA A 628 0.53 -51.58 12.98
CA ALA A 628 1.92 -51.46 12.57
C ALA A 628 2.68 -50.43 13.42
N VAL A 629 3.93 -50.76 13.77
CA VAL A 629 4.86 -49.82 14.42
C VAL A 629 5.88 -49.34 13.38
N LEU A 630 6.25 -48.07 13.44
CA LEU A 630 7.32 -47.52 12.62
C LEU A 630 8.68 -48.06 13.07
N ALA A 631 9.55 -48.32 12.11
CA ALA A 631 10.91 -48.78 12.41
C ALA A 631 11.88 -47.61 12.60
N SER A 632 12.75 -47.74 13.60
CA SER A 632 13.86 -46.81 13.87
C SER A 632 15.05 -46.98 12.93
N PHE A 633 15.11 -48.10 12.18
CA PHE A 633 16.21 -48.45 11.25
C PHE A 633 17.60 -48.31 11.89
N ARG A 634 17.77 -48.88 13.08
CA ARG A 634 19.04 -48.88 13.82
C ARG A 634 20.13 -49.62 13.05
N ARG A 635 21.38 -49.17 13.24
CA ARG A 635 22.55 -49.84 12.65
C ARG A 635 23.19 -50.79 13.66
N PRO A 636 23.56 -52.01 13.24
CA PRO A 636 24.37 -52.89 14.07
C PRO A 636 25.76 -52.30 14.30
N GLY A 637 26.33 -52.53 15.48
CA GLY A 637 27.76 -52.41 15.74
C GLY A 637 28.55 -53.58 15.16
N ALA A 638 29.88 -53.47 15.16
CA ALA A 638 30.76 -54.48 14.57
C ALA A 638 30.68 -55.86 15.25
N THR A 639 30.32 -55.90 16.53
CA THR A 639 30.20 -57.13 17.33
C THR A 639 28.78 -57.71 17.38
N ASP A 640 27.82 -57.03 16.76
CA ASP A 640 26.40 -57.34 16.88
C ASP A 640 25.93 -58.27 15.76
N VAL A 641 26.73 -58.42 14.70
CA VAL A 641 26.46 -59.30 13.56
C VAL A 641 27.60 -60.31 13.44
N LEU A 642 27.28 -61.59 13.57
CA LEU A 642 28.22 -62.70 13.46
C LEU A 642 27.82 -63.59 12.28
N SER A 643 28.78 -64.13 11.54
CA SER A 643 28.49 -65.06 10.44
C SER A 643 28.06 -66.42 11.00
N TYR A 644 26.90 -66.91 10.56
CA TYR A 644 26.39 -68.21 10.98
C TYR A 644 27.31 -69.35 10.54
N GLY A 645 27.82 -69.30 9.30
CA GLY A 645 28.71 -70.31 8.74
C GLY A 645 30.03 -70.42 9.50
N ALA A 646 30.68 -69.28 9.78
CA ALA A 646 31.94 -69.25 10.53
C ALA A 646 31.80 -69.86 11.94
N LEU A 647 30.70 -69.54 12.63
CA LEU A 647 30.39 -70.14 13.93
C LEU A 647 30.13 -71.64 13.85
N TYR A 648 29.45 -72.08 12.79
CA TYR A 648 29.22 -73.50 12.57
C TYR A 648 30.52 -74.26 12.30
N GLU A 649 31.45 -73.69 11.51
CA GLU A 649 32.75 -74.31 11.24
C GLU A 649 33.56 -74.54 12.53
N GLU A 650 33.55 -73.59 13.47
CA GLU A 650 34.12 -73.79 14.81
C GLU A 650 33.42 -74.91 15.57
N LEU A 651 32.08 -74.93 15.58
CA LEU A 651 31.30 -75.97 16.26
C LEU A 651 31.46 -77.35 15.64
N ALA A 652 31.68 -77.44 14.32
CA ALA A 652 31.83 -78.68 13.58
C ALA A 652 33.12 -79.41 13.97
N GLN A 653 34.17 -78.66 14.32
CA GLN A 653 35.46 -79.19 14.79
C GLN A 653 35.40 -79.65 16.27
N ALA A 654 34.46 -79.12 17.05
CA ALA A 654 34.31 -79.46 18.46
C ALA A 654 33.71 -80.87 18.64
N ARG A 655 34.07 -81.57 19.72
CA ARG A 655 33.48 -82.88 20.06
C ARG A 655 32.08 -82.77 20.67
N GLU A 656 31.82 -81.64 21.34
CA GLU A 656 30.54 -81.26 21.90
C GLU A 656 30.07 -79.92 21.31
N PRO A 657 28.75 -79.65 21.26
CA PRO A 657 28.21 -78.40 20.77
C PRO A 657 28.42 -77.27 21.80
N VAL A 658 29.65 -76.79 21.96
CA VAL A 658 30.00 -75.74 22.92
C VAL A 658 30.87 -74.70 22.21
N PHE A 659 30.49 -73.42 22.33
CA PHE A 659 31.30 -72.31 21.81
C PHE A 659 32.56 -72.08 22.66
N PRO A 660 33.62 -71.48 22.08
CA PRO A 660 34.76 -71.01 22.85
C PRO A 660 34.34 -70.12 24.03
N PRO A 661 35.04 -70.14 25.18
CA PRO A 661 34.61 -69.43 26.39
C PRO A 661 34.33 -67.93 26.18
N ALA A 662 35.20 -67.23 25.43
CA ALA A 662 35.04 -65.81 25.15
C ALA A 662 33.77 -65.50 24.34
N LEU A 663 33.43 -66.34 23.36
CA LEU A 663 32.22 -66.19 22.57
C LEU A 663 30.97 -66.56 23.38
N ALA A 664 31.03 -67.64 24.16
CA ALA A 664 29.93 -68.04 25.04
C ALA A 664 29.63 -66.94 26.06
N GLU A 665 30.65 -66.28 26.61
CA GLU A 665 30.50 -65.12 27.47
C GLU A 665 29.89 -63.92 26.74
N HIS A 666 30.31 -63.63 25.50
CA HIS A 666 29.71 -62.57 24.67
C HIS A 666 28.22 -62.81 24.36
N LEU A 667 27.78 -64.06 24.22
CA LEU A 667 26.39 -64.42 23.88
C LEU A 667 25.49 -64.62 25.10
N ARG A 668 26.06 -64.72 26.31
CA ARG A 668 25.33 -64.93 27.56
C ARG A 668 24.32 -63.81 27.81
N ASP A 669 23.11 -64.17 28.21
CA ASP A 669 22.01 -63.26 28.52
C ASP A 669 21.58 -62.32 27.38
N LYS A 670 22.04 -62.58 26.15
CA LYS A 670 21.64 -61.84 24.94
C LYS A 670 20.47 -62.50 24.22
N TYR A 671 19.74 -61.70 23.44
CA TYR A 671 18.79 -62.16 22.44
C TYR A 671 19.54 -62.43 21.14
N VAL A 672 19.44 -63.65 20.64
CA VAL A 672 20.11 -64.06 19.40
C VAL A 672 19.06 -64.27 18.32
N LEU A 673 19.22 -63.60 17.19
CA LEU A 673 18.36 -63.73 16.02
C LEU A 673 19.17 -64.43 14.92
N VAL A 674 18.66 -65.51 14.35
CA VAL A 674 19.25 -66.17 13.17
C VAL A 674 18.44 -65.74 11.96
N GLY A 675 19.10 -65.18 10.94
CA GLY A 675 18.39 -64.51 9.85
C GLY A 675 19.11 -64.46 8.52
N GLN A 676 18.34 -64.41 7.45
CA GLN A 676 18.84 -64.31 6.08
C GLN A 676 19.39 -62.92 5.80
N THR A 677 20.66 -62.84 5.38
CA THR A 677 21.29 -61.58 4.95
C THR A 677 21.96 -61.68 3.58
N ALA A 678 22.12 -62.90 3.06
CA ALA A 678 22.68 -63.14 1.73
C ALA A 678 21.77 -62.64 0.61
N GLU A 679 22.35 -61.95 -0.37
CA GLU A 679 21.62 -61.42 -1.53
C GLU A 679 21.00 -62.53 -2.39
N SER A 680 21.63 -63.71 -2.45
CA SER A 680 21.14 -64.86 -3.25
C SER A 680 19.80 -65.40 -2.78
N VAL A 681 19.41 -65.16 -1.52
CA VAL A 681 18.13 -65.60 -0.94
C VAL A 681 16.98 -64.65 -1.29
N ARG A 682 17.29 -63.41 -1.69
CA ARG A 682 16.34 -62.36 -2.11
C ARG A 682 15.31 -61.94 -1.06
N ASP A 683 15.59 -62.13 0.23
CA ASP A 683 14.75 -61.63 1.32
C ASP A 683 15.10 -60.18 1.71
N LEU A 684 14.92 -59.27 0.74
CA LEU A 684 15.32 -57.87 0.84
C LEU A 684 14.10 -56.94 0.74
N GLY A 685 14.07 -55.89 1.56
CA GLY A 685 13.03 -54.86 1.54
C GLY A 685 13.56 -53.52 1.03
N PRO A 686 12.87 -52.85 0.09
CA PRO A 686 13.16 -51.44 -0.22
C PRO A 686 12.65 -50.57 0.94
N PHE A 687 13.52 -49.82 1.58
CA PHE A 687 13.19 -48.92 2.68
C PHE A 687 12.96 -47.50 2.18
N ALA A 688 12.19 -46.72 2.95
CA ALA A 688 11.82 -45.36 2.57
C ALA A 688 13.02 -44.40 2.37
N ASN A 689 14.18 -44.72 2.94
CA ASN A 689 15.44 -43.98 2.73
C ASN A 689 16.16 -44.30 1.40
N GLY A 690 15.58 -45.15 0.55
CA GLY A 690 16.13 -45.55 -0.75
C GLY A 690 17.12 -46.73 -0.68
N GLN A 691 17.37 -47.30 0.49
CA GLN A 691 18.21 -48.49 0.65
C GLN A 691 17.38 -49.76 0.51
N THR A 692 17.99 -50.82 -0.02
CA THR A 692 17.42 -52.17 0.02
C THR A 692 18.23 -52.99 1.01
N LEU A 693 17.62 -53.43 2.12
CA LEU A 693 18.32 -54.17 3.19
C LEU A 693 17.61 -55.48 3.51
N PRO A 694 18.30 -56.47 4.11
CA PRO A 694 17.68 -57.69 4.61
C PRO A 694 16.56 -57.40 5.61
N LEU A 695 15.41 -58.06 5.45
CA LEU A 695 14.24 -57.83 6.31
C LEU A 695 14.50 -58.22 7.78
N VAL A 696 15.40 -59.16 8.03
CA VAL A 696 15.73 -59.57 9.41
C VAL A 696 16.36 -58.45 10.25
N LEU A 697 17.02 -57.46 9.62
CA LEU A 697 17.57 -56.28 10.31
C LEU A 697 16.46 -55.39 10.89
N LEU A 698 15.27 -55.42 10.29
CA LEU A 698 14.09 -54.74 10.80
C LEU A 698 13.67 -55.32 12.15
N HIS A 699 13.58 -56.66 12.23
CA HIS A 699 13.20 -57.36 13.46
C HIS A 699 14.23 -57.15 14.58
N ALA A 700 15.52 -57.16 14.25
CA ALA A 700 16.58 -56.82 15.21
C ALA A 700 16.48 -55.37 15.72
N SER A 701 16.17 -54.42 14.83
CA SER A 701 15.97 -53.01 15.19
C SER A 701 14.74 -52.82 16.09
N LEU A 702 13.63 -53.47 15.76
CA LEU A 702 12.41 -53.45 16.56
C LEU A 702 12.63 -54.07 17.94
N LEU A 703 13.33 -55.21 18.01
CA LEU A 703 13.67 -55.83 19.30
C LEU A 703 14.52 -54.88 20.16
N SER A 704 15.48 -54.17 19.57
CA SER A 704 16.26 -53.14 20.27
C SER A 704 15.38 -52.01 20.81
N ASP A 705 14.38 -51.56 20.04
CA ASP A 705 13.43 -50.53 20.48
C ASP A 705 12.54 -51.00 21.64
N LEU A 706 12.09 -52.26 21.61
CA LEU A 706 11.30 -52.86 22.69
C LEU A 706 12.11 -53.01 23.98
N LEU A 707 13.40 -53.39 23.87
CA LEU A 707 14.29 -53.53 25.03
C LEU A 707 14.65 -52.20 25.68
N GLU A 708 14.63 -51.11 24.92
CA GLU A 708 14.91 -49.75 25.41
C GLU A 708 13.66 -48.97 25.82
N ASP A 709 12.45 -49.53 25.63
CA ASP A 709 11.16 -48.84 25.81
C ASP A 709 11.09 -47.52 25.00
N ARG A 710 11.57 -47.56 23.75
CA ARG A 710 11.61 -46.41 22.84
C ARG A 710 11.14 -46.74 21.41
N PRO A 711 9.94 -47.32 21.25
CA PRO A 711 9.35 -47.52 19.93
C PRO A 711 9.15 -46.18 19.21
N VAL A 712 9.28 -46.19 17.88
CA VAL A 712 9.05 -44.99 17.07
C VAL A 712 7.57 -44.67 17.02
N ARG A 713 7.22 -43.41 17.26
CA ARG A 713 5.83 -42.92 17.27
C ARG A 713 5.66 -41.66 16.43
N GLU A 714 4.46 -41.48 15.91
CA GLU A 714 4.08 -40.21 15.28
C GLU A 714 3.64 -39.20 16.34
N LEU A 715 3.89 -37.91 16.08
CA LEU A 715 3.41 -36.83 16.93
C LEU A 715 1.87 -36.77 16.88
N PRO A 716 1.14 -36.55 18.00
CA PRO A 716 -0.32 -36.47 17.98
C PRO A 716 -0.83 -35.38 17.04
N LEU A 717 -1.92 -35.66 16.31
CA LEU A 717 -2.48 -34.76 15.29
C LEU A 717 -2.73 -33.34 15.83
N GLY A 718 -3.26 -33.20 17.05
CA GLY A 718 -3.50 -31.89 17.66
C GLY A 718 -2.22 -31.05 17.82
N LEU A 719 -1.10 -31.69 18.15
CA LEU A 719 0.19 -31.02 18.33
C LEU A 719 0.84 -30.69 16.97
N GLN A 720 0.63 -31.54 15.96
CA GLN A 720 1.01 -31.24 14.57
C GLN A 720 0.28 -29.98 14.05
N LEU A 721 -1.05 -29.90 14.25
CA LEU A 721 -1.85 -28.75 13.86
C LEU A 721 -1.43 -27.48 14.61
N ALA A 722 -1.11 -27.58 15.90
CA ALA A 722 -0.61 -26.47 16.71
C ALA A 722 0.73 -25.92 16.18
N LEU A 723 1.66 -26.80 15.75
CA LEU A 723 2.93 -26.39 15.17
C LEU A 723 2.75 -25.68 13.81
N ILE A 724 1.85 -26.16 12.96
CA ILE A 724 1.49 -25.50 11.69
C ILE A 724 0.95 -24.09 11.98
N ALA A 725 -0.01 -23.98 12.90
CA ALA A 725 -0.61 -22.70 13.28
C ALA A 725 0.44 -21.74 13.86
N LEU A 726 1.36 -22.24 14.70
CA LEU A 726 2.44 -21.44 15.28
C LEU A 726 3.38 -20.91 14.20
N CYS A 727 3.80 -21.73 13.23
CA CYS A 727 4.64 -21.28 12.11
C CYS A 727 3.94 -20.20 11.29
N GLY A 728 2.65 -20.40 10.98
CA GLY A 728 1.85 -19.41 10.27
C GLY A 728 1.71 -18.08 11.04
N ALA A 729 1.50 -18.16 12.36
CA ALA A 729 1.40 -16.98 13.23
C ALA A 729 2.73 -16.22 13.33
N LEU A 730 3.86 -16.92 13.48
CA LEU A 730 5.19 -16.31 13.53
C LEU A 730 5.52 -15.61 12.22
N LEU A 731 5.28 -16.25 11.07
CA LEU A 731 5.51 -15.66 9.76
C LEU A 731 4.58 -14.46 9.53
N THR A 732 3.31 -14.55 9.93
CA THR A 732 2.37 -13.41 9.83
C THR A 732 2.80 -12.25 10.73
N GLY A 733 3.22 -12.52 11.97
CA GLY A 733 3.74 -11.52 12.90
C GLY A 733 5.00 -10.85 12.37
N ALA A 734 5.93 -11.63 11.80
CA ALA A 734 7.13 -11.12 11.15
C ALA A 734 6.79 -10.14 10.02
N VAL A 735 5.77 -10.45 9.22
CA VAL A 735 5.29 -9.58 8.13
C VAL A 735 4.67 -8.26 8.61
N LEU A 736 4.08 -8.26 9.80
CA LEU A 736 3.44 -7.08 10.39
C LEU A 736 4.44 -6.18 11.12
N VAL A 737 5.53 -6.74 11.65
CA VAL A 737 6.45 -6.03 12.56
C VAL A 737 7.82 -5.76 11.93
N LEU A 738 8.33 -6.65 11.09
CA LEU A 738 9.71 -6.59 10.59
C LEU A 738 9.83 -5.82 9.27
N ARG A 739 11.04 -5.29 9.02
CA ARG A 739 11.42 -4.69 7.74
C ARG A 739 11.48 -5.76 6.62
N PRO A 740 11.22 -5.40 5.35
CA PRO A 740 11.26 -6.30 4.20
C PRO A 740 12.45 -7.27 4.14
N SER A 741 13.68 -6.77 4.34
CA SER A 741 14.90 -7.59 4.35
C SER A 741 14.92 -8.62 5.49
N LEU A 742 14.40 -8.26 6.65
CA LEU A 742 14.34 -9.14 7.83
C LEU A 742 13.20 -10.16 7.74
N THR A 743 12.14 -9.85 6.99
CA THR A 743 11.06 -10.82 6.72
C THR A 743 11.57 -12.04 5.96
N PHE A 744 12.51 -11.89 5.01
CA PHE A 744 13.10 -13.05 4.33
C PHE A 744 13.90 -13.93 5.29
N ALA A 745 14.70 -13.31 6.17
CA ALA A 745 15.41 -14.03 7.22
C ALA A 745 14.45 -14.80 8.16
N SER A 746 13.27 -14.26 8.45
CA SER A 746 12.27 -14.95 9.28
C SER A 746 11.74 -16.25 8.66
N VAL A 747 11.60 -16.30 7.33
CA VAL A 747 11.22 -17.54 6.61
C VAL A 747 12.29 -18.61 6.79
N LEU A 748 13.57 -18.23 6.63
CA LEU A 748 14.70 -19.13 6.83
C LEU A 748 14.77 -19.62 8.28
N VAL A 749 14.58 -18.74 9.26
CA VAL A 749 14.58 -19.11 10.69
C VAL A 749 13.47 -20.10 11.01
N VAL A 750 12.24 -19.86 10.53
CA VAL A 750 11.12 -20.78 10.75
C VAL A 750 11.37 -22.11 10.05
N LEU A 751 11.91 -22.10 8.83
CA LEU A 751 12.25 -23.32 8.10
C LEU A 751 13.32 -24.15 8.84
N LEU A 752 14.41 -23.51 9.27
CA LEU A 752 15.46 -24.15 10.06
C LEU A 752 14.92 -24.66 11.40
N GLY A 753 14.00 -23.92 12.04
CA GLY A 753 13.33 -24.35 13.25
C GLY A 753 12.47 -25.60 13.05
N VAL A 754 11.71 -25.69 11.96
CA VAL A 754 10.90 -26.87 11.61
C VAL A 754 11.78 -28.08 11.35
N VAL A 755 12.82 -27.95 10.51
CA VAL A 755 13.73 -29.05 10.17
C VAL A 755 14.57 -29.49 11.38
N GLY A 756 15.13 -28.53 12.12
CA GLY A 756 15.91 -28.79 13.33
C GLY A 756 15.05 -29.42 14.44
N GLY A 757 13.82 -28.95 14.62
CA GLY A 757 12.85 -29.56 15.53
C GLY A 757 12.51 -30.99 15.14
N ALA A 758 12.30 -31.26 13.84
CA ALA A 758 12.04 -32.61 13.35
C ALA A 758 13.22 -33.56 13.58
N LEU A 759 14.47 -33.10 13.41
CA LEU A 759 15.68 -33.87 13.75
C LEU A 759 15.75 -34.20 15.25
N LEU A 760 15.49 -33.22 16.13
CA LEU A 760 15.50 -33.42 17.58
C LEU A 760 14.38 -34.35 18.07
N LEU A 761 13.24 -34.37 17.37
CA LEU A 761 12.15 -35.31 17.63
C LEU A 761 12.52 -36.71 17.15
N ALA A 762 13.11 -36.84 15.95
CA ALA A 762 13.57 -38.12 15.42
C ALA A 762 14.63 -38.77 16.32
N GLU A 763 15.55 -37.97 16.88
CA GLU A 763 16.51 -38.41 17.91
C GLU A 763 15.84 -38.90 19.20
N ARG A 764 14.55 -38.66 19.41
CA ARG A 764 13.74 -39.18 20.52
C ARG A 764 12.74 -40.26 20.08
N GLY A 765 12.83 -40.75 18.83
CA GLY A 765 11.89 -41.73 18.29
C GLY A 765 10.51 -41.14 17.99
N VAL A 766 10.42 -39.82 17.77
CA VAL A 766 9.16 -39.14 17.43
C VAL A 766 9.26 -38.58 16.02
N VAL A 767 8.29 -38.91 15.17
CA VAL A 767 8.25 -38.47 13.77
C VAL A 767 7.16 -37.42 13.57
N LEU A 768 7.47 -36.37 12.82
CA LEU A 768 6.50 -35.36 12.41
C LEU A 768 5.75 -35.85 11.17
N GLY A 769 4.47 -36.14 11.29
CA GLY A 769 3.65 -36.73 10.21
C GLY A 769 3.50 -35.88 8.94
N PRO A 770 3.36 -34.54 9.02
CA PRO A 770 3.20 -33.68 7.84
C PRO A 770 4.39 -32.73 7.67
N LEU A 771 5.63 -33.24 7.75
CA LEU A 771 6.83 -32.42 7.63
C LEU A 771 6.93 -31.74 6.27
N GLY A 772 6.68 -32.48 5.19
CA GLY A 772 6.68 -31.97 3.82
C GLY A 772 5.65 -30.86 3.61
N PRO A 773 4.36 -31.06 3.93
CA PRO A 773 3.36 -30.00 3.91
C PRO A 773 3.73 -28.77 4.76
N MET A 774 4.35 -28.96 5.92
CA MET A 774 4.82 -27.84 6.76
C MET A 774 5.92 -27.04 6.06
N VAL A 775 6.96 -27.71 5.56
CA VAL A 775 8.07 -27.07 4.83
C VAL A 775 7.55 -26.35 3.60
N ALA A 776 6.70 -27.00 2.81
CA ALA A 776 6.11 -26.42 1.62
C ALA A 776 5.22 -25.20 1.94
N SER A 777 4.49 -25.23 3.04
CA SER A 777 3.68 -24.09 3.50
C SER A 777 4.56 -22.89 3.88
N VAL A 778 5.68 -23.13 4.57
CA VAL A 778 6.67 -22.07 4.90
C VAL A 778 7.27 -21.48 3.63
N LEU A 779 7.65 -22.31 2.66
CA LEU A 779 8.21 -21.87 1.39
C LEU A 779 7.19 -21.10 0.53
N ALA A 780 5.95 -21.59 0.44
CA ALA A 780 4.87 -20.93 -0.29
C ALA A 780 4.56 -19.55 0.31
N PHE A 781 4.51 -19.46 1.65
CA PHE A 781 4.39 -18.18 2.34
C PHE A 781 5.58 -17.26 2.03
N GLY A 782 6.80 -17.80 2.01
CA GLY A 782 8.01 -17.09 1.61
C GLY A 782 7.97 -16.54 0.19
N LEU A 783 7.42 -17.28 -0.78
CA LEU A 783 7.26 -16.83 -2.17
C LEU A 783 6.24 -15.68 -2.28
N VAL A 784 5.10 -15.78 -1.58
CA VAL A 784 4.11 -14.69 -1.50
C VAL A 784 4.75 -13.43 -0.90
N LEU A 785 5.61 -13.60 0.11
CA LEU A 785 6.32 -12.52 0.76
C LEU A 785 7.39 -11.90 -0.15
N ALA A 786 8.16 -12.71 -0.87
CA ALA A 786 9.13 -12.25 -1.85
C ALA A 786 8.45 -11.44 -2.96
N GLY A 787 7.31 -11.92 -3.48
CA GLY A 787 6.53 -11.17 -4.47
C GLY A 787 6.05 -9.80 -3.95
N ARG A 788 5.71 -9.69 -2.66
CA ARG A 788 5.39 -8.40 -2.04
C ARG A 788 6.61 -7.49 -1.94
N ILE A 789 7.74 -8.01 -1.46
CA ILE A 789 8.99 -7.23 -1.33
C ILE A 789 9.40 -6.71 -2.70
N SER A 790 9.39 -7.56 -3.73
CA SER A 790 9.71 -7.16 -5.10
C SER A 790 8.71 -6.15 -5.67
N ALA A 791 7.43 -6.23 -5.33
CA ALA A 791 6.45 -5.22 -5.74
C ALA A 791 6.70 -3.86 -5.07
N ASP A 792 7.00 -3.84 -3.77
CA ASP A 792 7.37 -2.62 -3.04
C ASP A 792 8.69 -2.03 -3.58
N GLU A 793 9.64 -2.89 -3.95
CA GLU A 793 10.94 -2.51 -4.53
C GLU A 793 10.82 -2.02 -5.97
N GLN A 794 9.90 -2.58 -6.77
CA GLN A 794 9.56 -2.06 -8.10
C GLN A 794 8.86 -0.71 -8.02
N GLU A 795 8.00 -0.48 -7.02
CA GLU A 795 7.37 0.83 -6.80
C GLU A 795 8.43 1.87 -6.40
N ARG A 796 9.42 1.48 -5.58
CA ARG A 796 10.61 2.29 -5.27
C ARG A 796 11.51 2.52 -6.48
N SER A 797 11.75 1.51 -7.30
CA SER A 797 12.56 1.61 -8.52
C SER A 797 11.87 2.46 -9.59
N ARG A 798 10.54 2.43 -9.70
CA ARG A 798 9.78 3.40 -10.52
C ARG A 798 9.95 4.83 -10.03
N MET A 799 9.92 5.04 -8.70
CA MET A 799 10.26 6.34 -8.14
C MET A 799 11.70 6.71 -8.49
N ARG A 800 12.65 5.77 -8.34
CA ARG A 800 14.08 5.93 -8.66
C ARG A 800 14.32 6.35 -10.11
N HIS A 801 13.72 5.63 -11.08
CA HIS A 801 13.72 5.97 -12.50
C HIS A 801 13.08 7.33 -12.83
N THR A 802 12.16 7.82 -12.00
CA THR A 802 11.59 9.17 -12.16
C THR A 802 12.59 10.26 -11.76
N PHE A 803 13.59 9.94 -10.93
CA PHE A 803 14.60 10.88 -10.41
C PHE A 803 16.00 10.70 -11.04
N GLU A 804 16.28 9.59 -11.72
CA GLU A 804 17.55 9.30 -12.42
C GLU A 804 17.94 10.33 -13.50
N GLY A 805 16.99 11.13 -14.00
CA GLY A 805 17.29 12.23 -14.94
C GLY A 805 17.84 13.51 -14.29
N TYR A 806 17.88 13.61 -12.96
CA TYR A 806 18.11 14.87 -12.26
C TYR A 806 19.19 14.85 -11.17
N VAL A 807 19.68 13.67 -10.75
CA VAL A 807 20.62 13.50 -9.63
C VAL A 807 21.51 12.24 -9.82
N ASP A 808 22.79 12.31 -9.42
CA ASP A 808 23.78 11.21 -9.46
C ASP A 808 23.43 10.05 -8.50
N ASP A 809 23.83 8.81 -8.83
CA ASP A 809 23.40 7.57 -8.14
C ASP A 809 23.79 7.54 -6.65
N ALA A 810 24.95 8.10 -6.31
CA ALA A 810 25.44 8.18 -4.94
C ALA A 810 24.65 9.18 -4.08
N GLU A 811 24.04 10.19 -4.70
CA GLU A 811 23.25 11.23 -4.03
C GLU A 811 21.78 10.80 -3.89
N LEU A 812 21.29 10.00 -4.84
CA LEU A 812 19.97 9.36 -4.80
C LEU A 812 19.83 8.38 -3.62
N GLU A 813 20.89 7.61 -3.30
CA GLU A 813 20.90 6.73 -2.13
C GLU A 813 20.91 7.48 -0.80
N ARG A 814 21.53 8.67 -0.75
CA ARG A 814 21.48 9.55 0.43
C ARG A 814 20.10 10.20 0.62
N LEU A 815 19.44 10.61 -0.46
CA LEU A 815 18.11 11.20 -0.43
C LEU A 815 17.02 10.20 -0.03
N VAL A 816 17.16 8.93 -0.42
CA VAL A 816 16.21 7.86 -0.04
C VAL A 816 16.43 7.38 1.41
N SER A 817 17.65 7.51 1.94
CA SER A 817 17.99 7.09 3.31
C SER A 817 17.82 8.17 4.37
N ALA A 818 17.80 9.45 3.99
CA ALA A 818 17.45 10.55 4.88
C ALA A 818 15.91 10.60 5.07
N SER A 819 15.45 10.13 6.24
CA SER A 819 14.07 10.22 6.71
C SER A 819 13.46 11.62 6.49
N GLU A 820 12.13 11.67 6.31
CA GLU A 820 11.22 12.80 6.02
C GLU A 820 11.53 14.17 6.69
N ALA A 821 12.42 14.23 7.68
CA ALA A 821 12.89 15.46 8.32
C ALA A 821 13.94 16.26 7.50
N ALA A 822 14.64 15.65 6.53
CA ALA A 822 15.66 16.35 5.73
C ALA A 822 15.10 17.10 4.49
N LEU A 823 13.82 16.89 4.15
CA LEU A 823 13.11 17.59 3.09
C LEU A 823 12.50 18.93 3.56
N SER A 824 13.14 19.60 4.52
CA SER A 824 12.87 21.02 4.79
C SER A 824 13.50 21.87 3.70
N LEU A 825 12.91 21.85 2.51
CA LEU A 825 13.29 22.71 1.39
C LEU A 825 12.68 24.10 1.60
N GLU A 826 13.29 24.87 2.48
CA GLU A 826 13.21 26.33 2.42
C GLU A 826 14.45 26.80 1.64
N GLY A 827 14.26 27.64 0.61
CA GLY A 827 15.36 28.15 -0.20
C GLY A 827 16.44 28.78 0.68
N SER A 828 17.69 28.36 0.52
CA SER A 828 18.81 28.90 1.28
C SER A 828 19.57 29.93 0.45
N ARG A 829 19.83 31.10 1.04
CA ARG A 829 20.69 32.12 0.44
C ARG A 829 22.14 31.66 0.54
N GLN A 830 22.82 31.53 -0.59
CA GLN A 830 24.22 31.14 -0.64
C GLN A 830 24.91 31.68 -1.88
N ARG A 831 26.23 31.80 -1.81
CA ARG A 831 27.07 32.15 -2.96
C ARG A 831 27.15 30.98 -3.93
N VAL A 832 26.70 31.19 -5.16
CA VAL A 832 26.75 30.21 -6.25
C VAL A 832 27.32 30.83 -7.51
N SER A 833 27.77 29.99 -8.43
CA SER A 833 28.12 30.40 -9.79
C SER A 833 27.09 29.87 -10.78
N VAL A 834 26.53 30.76 -11.58
CA VAL A 834 25.52 30.47 -12.60
C VAL A 834 26.18 30.52 -13.97
N LEU A 835 26.04 29.44 -14.73
CA LEU A 835 26.46 29.33 -16.13
C LEU A 835 25.22 29.37 -17.01
N CYS A 836 25.19 30.28 -17.97
CA CYS A 836 24.16 30.34 -19.01
C CYS A 836 24.84 30.13 -20.37
N ALA A 837 24.51 29.06 -21.07
CA ALA A 837 24.96 28.79 -22.44
C ALA A 837 23.80 29.01 -23.40
N TRP A 838 23.95 29.90 -24.36
CA TRP A 838 22.94 30.22 -25.38
C TRP A 838 23.41 29.74 -26.75
N VAL A 839 22.66 28.84 -27.36
CA VAL A 839 22.85 28.30 -28.72
C VAL A 839 22.06 29.17 -29.71
N ARG A 840 22.64 29.64 -30.82
CA ARG A 840 21.94 30.39 -31.88
C ARG A 840 22.20 29.74 -33.23
N GLY A 841 21.30 29.95 -34.19
CA GLY A 841 21.47 29.49 -35.58
C GLY A 841 20.44 28.43 -36.01
N ALA A 842 19.72 27.81 -35.07
CA ALA A 842 18.69 26.82 -35.36
C ALA A 842 17.53 27.42 -36.18
N THR A 843 17.10 28.64 -35.83
CA THR A 843 15.99 29.32 -36.54
C THR A 843 16.32 29.64 -38.00
N GLY A 844 17.54 30.07 -38.31
CA GLY A 844 18.01 30.32 -39.69
C GLY A 844 18.42 29.05 -40.45
N ALA A 845 18.52 27.92 -39.76
CA ALA A 845 18.75 26.61 -40.37
C ALA A 845 17.43 25.95 -40.82
N LEU A 846 16.32 26.25 -40.15
CA LEU A 846 14.96 25.81 -40.53
C LEU A 846 14.52 26.32 -41.90
N GLU A 847 15.12 27.41 -42.39
CA GLU A 847 14.87 27.93 -43.74
C GLU A 847 15.58 27.13 -44.84
N ARG A 848 16.58 26.30 -44.48
CA ARG A 848 17.48 25.61 -45.42
C ARG A 848 17.51 24.09 -45.28
N LEU A 849 17.06 23.54 -44.15
CA LEU A 849 17.14 22.12 -43.81
C LEU A 849 15.81 21.62 -43.22
N PRO A 850 15.48 20.32 -43.35
CA PRO A 850 14.27 19.75 -42.76
C PRO A 850 14.32 19.83 -41.21
N PRO A 851 13.16 20.06 -40.55
CA PRO A 851 13.11 20.26 -39.09
C PRO A 851 13.72 19.13 -38.26
N GLU A 852 13.65 17.89 -38.74
CA GLU A 852 14.19 16.71 -38.05
C GLU A 852 15.72 16.75 -37.95
N GLU A 853 16.41 17.22 -39.00
CA GLU A 853 17.87 17.37 -39.01
C GLU A 853 18.32 18.52 -38.10
N VAL A 854 17.59 19.65 -38.11
CA VAL A 854 17.87 20.80 -37.24
C VAL A 854 17.68 20.44 -35.76
N VAL A 855 16.64 19.65 -35.44
CA VAL A 855 16.39 19.16 -34.08
C VAL A 855 17.47 18.16 -33.65
N GLY A 856 17.94 17.29 -34.54
CA GLY A 856 19.05 16.36 -34.27
C GLY A 856 20.34 17.08 -33.87
N GLU A 857 20.75 18.07 -34.67
CA GLU A 857 21.95 18.88 -34.41
C GLU A 857 21.82 19.72 -33.13
N LEU A 858 20.66 20.33 -32.90
CA LEU A 858 20.39 21.10 -31.68
C LEU A 858 20.44 20.18 -30.44
N ARG A 859 19.86 18.99 -30.50
CA ARG A 859 19.86 18.03 -29.39
C ARG A 859 21.28 17.60 -29.04
N GLU A 860 22.09 17.25 -30.03
CA GLU A 860 23.47 16.85 -29.80
C GLU A 860 24.34 18.01 -29.30
N ALA A 861 24.07 19.26 -29.70
CA ALA A 861 24.72 20.45 -29.14
C ALA A 861 24.37 20.65 -27.66
N LEU A 862 23.08 20.56 -27.31
CA LEU A 862 22.62 20.68 -25.92
C LEU A 862 23.14 19.52 -25.04
N ASP A 863 23.15 18.29 -25.54
CA ASP A 863 23.71 17.12 -24.85
C ASP A 863 25.20 17.30 -24.55
N GLY A 864 25.95 17.90 -25.49
CA GLY A 864 27.35 18.28 -25.29
C GLY A 864 27.53 19.28 -24.14
N VAL A 865 26.69 20.32 -24.09
CA VAL A 865 26.71 21.32 -23.01
C VAL A 865 26.41 20.69 -21.66
N VAL A 866 25.35 19.88 -21.59
CA VAL A 866 24.93 19.20 -20.35
C VAL A 866 26.03 18.27 -19.84
N ARG A 867 26.70 17.54 -20.73
CA ARG A 867 27.79 16.62 -20.36
C ARG A 867 28.96 17.34 -19.70
N GLU A 868 29.40 18.47 -20.25
CA GLU A 868 30.54 19.23 -19.70
C GLU A 868 30.21 19.90 -18.35
N VAL A 869 28.95 20.31 -18.16
CA VAL A 869 28.43 20.83 -16.88
C VAL A 869 28.44 19.72 -15.82
N LEU A 870 27.88 18.56 -16.13
CA LEU A 870 27.81 17.42 -15.19
C LEU A 870 29.20 16.88 -14.85
N ALA A 871 30.11 16.77 -15.83
CA ALA A 871 31.49 16.30 -15.62
C ALA A 871 32.26 17.15 -14.60
N ARG A 872 31.91 18.44 -14.46
CA ARG A 872 32.53 19.38 -13.52
C ARG A 872 31.72 19.58 -12.24
N LYS A 873 30.74 18.72 -11.99
CA LYS A 873 29.82 18.75 -10.83
C LYS A 873 28.91 19.98 -10.79
N GLY A 874 28.57 20.53 -11.96
CA GLY A 874 27.50 21.52 -12.10
C GLY A 874 26.15 20.83 -12.22
N ARG A 875 25.10 21.49 -11.75
CA ARG A 875 23.71 21.04 -11.90
C ARG A 875 23.02 21.82 -13.01
N VAL A 876 22.32 21.15 -13.92
CA VAL A 876 21.47 21.82 -14.92
C VAL A 876 20.13 22.17 -14.25
N ASP A 877 19.78 23.44 -14.23
CA ASP A 877 18.56 23.97 -13.62
C ASP A 877 17.38 23.93 -14.61
N SER A 878 17.60 24.44 -15.83
CA SER A 878 16.56 24.47 -16.86
C SER A 878 17.11 24.49 -18.28
N LEU A 879 16.35 23.87 -19.19
CA LEU A 879 16.49 23.93 -20.64
C LEU A 879 15.26 24.68 -21.18
N ARG A 880 15.40 25.95 -21.56
CA ARG A 880 14.29 26.76 -22.09
C ARG A 880 14.72 27.47 -23.38
N GLY A 881 14.03 27.17 -24.48
CA GLY A 881 14.35 27.71 -25.80
C GLY A 881 15.71 27.23 -26.30
N GLU A 882 16.56 28.13 -26.79
CA GLU A 882 17.90 27.82 -27.27
C GLU A 882 19.00 27.92 -26.17
N GLY A 883 18.65 27.84 -24.87
CA GLY A 883 19.62 28.05 -23.78
C GLY A 883 19.63 26.98 -22.66
N VAL A 884 20.83 26.67 -22.16
CA VAL A 884 21.10 25.81 -20.99
C VAL A 884 21.48 26.68 -19.80
N LEU A 885 20.77 26.51 -18.69
CA LEU A 885 21.10 27.14 -17.41
C LEU A 885 21.65 26.11 -16.43
N ALA A 886 22.80 26.40 -15.83
CA ALA A 886 23.46 25.54 -14.86
C ALA A 886 23.95 26.31 -13.63
N VAL A 887 24.07 25.60 -12.51
CA VAL A 887 24.37 26.13 -11.19
C VAL A 887 25.48 25.31 -10.56
N PHE A 888 26.48 25.98 -10.00
CA PHE A 888 27.62 25.39 -9.30
C PHE A 888 27.65 25.92 -7.87
N GLY A 889 27.83 25.02 -6.90
CA GLY A 889 27.88 25.36 -5.47
C GLY A 889 26.60 25.06 -4.67
N ASP A 890 25.58 24.43 -5.28
CA ASP A 890 24.38 23.90 -4.60
C ASP A 890 23.85 22.64 -5.33
N PRO A 891 23.34 21.58 -4.64
CA PRO A 891 23.17 21.43 -3.17
C PRO A 891 24.48 21.21 -2.40
N GLN A 892 25.55 20.88 -3.11
CA GLN A 892 26.86 20.69 -2.50
C GLN A 892 27.61 22.02 -2.44
N ARG A 893 27.92 22.49 -1.23
CA ARG A 893 28.79 23.65 -1.04
C ARG A 893 30.20 23.32 -1.50
N MET A 894 30.64 23.96 -2.56
CA MET A 894 31.96 23.74 -3.17
C MET A 894 32.75 25.03 -3.13
N ALA A 895 33.88 25.08 -2.43
CA ALA A 895 34.72 26.28 -2.37
C ALA A 895 35.26 26.71 -3.75
N ASP A 896 35.35 25.77 -4.71
CA ASP A 896 35.84 26.00 -6.07
C ASP A 896 34.72 26.09 -7.12
N HIS A 897 33.48 26.41 -6.72
CA HIS A 897 32.31 26.47 -7.62
C HIS A 897 32.52 27.42 -8.82
N ALA A 898 33.15 28.58 -8.62
CA ALA A 898 33.40 29.56 -9.69
C ALA A 898 34.42 29.06 -10.70
N ARG A 899 35.48 28.41 -10.22
CA ARG A 899 36.50 27.80 -11.08
C ARG A 899 35.89 26.73 -11.98
N ARG A 900 35.10 25.82 -11.40
CA ARG A 900 34.45 24.73 -12.14
C ARG A 900 33.44 25.22 -13.17
N ALA A 901 32.70 26.29 -12.86
CA ALA A 901 31.81 26.93 -13.80
C ALA A 901 32.57 27.51 -15.00
N VAL A 902 33.73 28.13 -14.77
CA VAL A 902 34.60 28.65 -15.85
C VAL A 902 35.23 27.52 -16.67
N GLU A 903 35.72 26.45 -16.03
CA GLU A 903 36.23 25.26 -16.71
C GLU A 903 35.15 24.59 -17.58
N ALA A 904 33.89 24.57 -17.10
CA ALA A 904 32.77 24.05 -17.87
C ALA A 904 32.48 24.95 -19.08
N ALA A 905 32.50 26.27 -18.90
CA ALA A 905 32.29 27.21 -20.00
C ALA A 905 33.35 27.09 -21.10
N LEU A 906 34.64 26.96 -20.73
CA LEU A 906 35.74 26.77 -21.69
C LEU A 906 35.65 25.42 -22.40
N ALA A 907 35.28 24.35 -21.70
CA ALA A 907 35.11 23.03 -22.31
C ALA A 907 33.91 22.96 -23.26
N VAL A 908 32.82 23.66 -22.91
CA VAL A 908 31.67 23.84 -23.80
C VAL A 908 32.11 24.58 -25.07
N GLN A 909 32.87 25.66 -24.94
CA GLN A 909 33.42 26.39 -26.08
C GLN A 909 34.29 25.49 -26.98
N ALA A 910 35.32 24.83 -26.41
CA ALA A 910 36.25 23.99 -27.17
C ALA A 910 35.55 22.86 -27.92
N ARG A 911 34.55 22.24 -27.29
CA ARG A 911 33.77 21.14 -27.89
C ARG A 911 32.92 21.60 -29.07
N LEU A 912 32.52 22.86 -29.09
CA LEU A 912 31.66 23.44 -30.12
C LEU A 912 32.49 24.08 -31.25
N GLU A 913 33.66 24.64 -30.95
CA GLU A 913 34.65 25.03 -31.96
C GLU A 913 35.13 23.81 -32.78
N ALA A 914 35.28 22.64 -32.14
CA ALA A 914 35.56 21.37 -32.83
C ALA A 914 34.44 20.91 -33.78
N ARG A 915 33.24 21.51 -33.71
CA ARG A 915 32.07 21.22 -34.58
C ARG A 915 31.90 22.23 -35.71
N ALA A 916 32.88 23.09 -35.98
CA ALA A 916 32.86 24.07 -37.08
C ALA A 916 32.65 23.46 -38.48
N THR A 917 32.74 22.13 -38.62
CA THR A 917 32.46 21.33 -39.83
C THR A 917 31.04 20.74 -39.91
N SER A 918 30.15 21.02 -38.94
CA SER A 918 28.76 20.56 -38.96
C SER A 918 27.92 21.28 -40.02
N ARG A 919 26.86 20.62 -40.53
CA ARG A 919 25.99 21.16 -41.60
C ARG A 919 25.15 22.36 -41.16
N VAL A 920 25.02 22.56 -39.85
CA VAL A 920 24.29 23.67 -39.22
C VAL A 920 25.28 24.51 -38.42
N ALA A 921 25.50 25.75 -38.84
CA ALA A 921 26.33 26.69 -38.08
C ALA A 921 25.61 27.13 -36.80
N LEU A 922 25.75 26.32 -35.73
CA LEU A 922 25.25 26.64 -34.40
C LEU A 922 26.34 27.40 -33.63
N GLU A 923 26.05 28.64 -33.27
CA GLU A 923 26.92 29.46 -32.41
C GLU A 923 26.52 29.28 -30.95
N VAL A 924 27.48 29.09 -30.05
CA VAL A 924 27.20 29.08 -28.62
C VAL A 924 27.92 30.22 -27.93
N ARG A 925 27.20 30.88 -27.03
CA ARG A 925 27.65 32.04 -26.27
C ARG A 925 27.46 31.74 -24.79
N VAL A 926 28.51 31.87 -23.99
CA VAL A 926 28.47 31.45 -22.59
C VAL A 926 28.73 32.64 -21.67
N GLY A 927 27.87 32.80 -20.66
CA GLY A 927 28.00 33.79 -19.60
C GLY A 927 28.12 33.10 -18.25
N VAL A 928 29.10 33.48 -17.43
CA VAL A 928 29.26 32.96 -16.05
C VAL A 928 29.32 34.09 -15.04
N ALA A 929 28.36 34.11 -14.12
CA ALA A 929 28.31 35.09 -13.03
C ALA A 929 28.29 34.39 -11.67
N THR A 930 28.93 35.01 -10.68
CA THR A 930 29.07 34.48 -9.33
C THR A 930 28.54 35.48 -8.33
N GLY A 931 27.76 35.04 -7.37
CA GLY A 931 27.28 35.91 -6.29
C GLY A 931 26.24 35.21 -5.42
N GLU A 932 25.66 35.97 -4.49
CA GLU A 932 24.63 35.47 -3.59
C GLU A 932 23.30 35.26 -4.33
N ALA A 933 22.80 34.03 -4.34
CA ALA A 933 21.48 33.70 -4.86
C ALA A 933 20.70 32.87 -3.84
N LEU A 934 19.38 33.02 -3.87
CA LEU A 934 18.46 32.11 -3.22
C LEU A 934 18.35 30.86 -4.10
N VAL A 935 18.77 29.72 -3.58
CA VAL A 935 18.76 28.45 -4.31
C VAL A 935 18.02 27.40 -3.49
N GLY A 936 17.15 26.66 -4.16
CA GLY A 936 16.37 25.59 -3.53
C GLY A 936 15.10 25.29 -4.31
N ASN A 937 14.30 24.38 -3.79
CA ASN A 937 13.01 24.07 -4.39
C ASN A 937 12.01 25.17 -4.04
N VAL A 938 11.67 26.00 -5.02
CA VAL A 938 10.70 27.08 -4.90
C VAL A 938 9.47 26.66 -5.68
N GLY A 939 8.44 26.20 -4.97
CA GLY A 939 7.16 25.85 -5.55
C GLY A 939 6.01 26.42 -4.73
N PRO A 940 4.84 26.66 -5.33
CA PRO A 940 3.63 26.90 -4.55
C PRO A 940 3.41 25.70 -3.62
N ARG A 941 3.04 25.91 -2.36
CA ARG A 941 2.85 24.81 -1.39
C ARG A 941 1.91 23.74 -1.99
N GLY A 942 2.47 22.58 -2.32
CA GLY A 942 1.82 21.41 -2.94
C GLY A 942 1.64 21.42 -4.47
N GLY A 943 2.25 22.36 -5.19
CA GLY A 943 2.50 22.23 -6.62
C GLY A 943 3.80 21.46 -6.90
N ARG A 944 4.18 21.35 -8.18
CA ARG A 944 5.50 20.83 -8.53
C ARG A 944 6.56 21.75 -7.93
N TRP A 945 7.44 21.17 -7.14
CA TRP A 945 8.61 21.85 -6.60
C TRP A 945 9.63 21.95 -7.74
N GLU A 946 9.76 23.12 -8.34
CA GLU A 946 10.86 23.41 -9.26
C GLU A 946 12.03 23.93 -8.45
N TYR A 947 13.19 23.32 -8.65
CA TYR A 947 14.43 23.90 -8.17
C TYR A 947 14.64 25.21 -8.93
N THR A 948 14.92 26.31 -8.24
CA THR A 948 15.05 27.63 -8.88
C THR A 948 16.17 28.41 -8.24
N VAL A 949 16.97 29.07 -9.07
CA VAL A 949 17.94 30.09 -8.67
C VAL A 949 17.32 31.47 -8.83
N LEU A 950 17.22 32.23 -7.74
CA LEU A 950 16.73 33.61 -7.75
C LEU A 950 17.80 34.55 -7.18
N GLY A 951 18.26 35.50 -7.98
CA GLY A 951 19.25 36.49 -7.55
C GLY A 951 19.98 37.15 -8.72
N SER A 952 20.77 38.18 -8.40
CA SER A 952 21.56 38.93 -9.40
C SER A 952 22.52 38.07 -10.25
N PRO A 953 23.11 36.94 -9.78
CA PRO A 953 23.99 36.13 -10.62
C PRO A 953 23.26 35.50 -11.82
N LEU A 954 21.97 35.19 -11.70
CA LEU A 954 21.19 34.63 -12.81
C LEU A 954 21.00 35.66 -13.94
N GLU A 955 20.61 36.87 -13.57
CA GLU A 955 20.40 37.96 -14.53
C GLU A 955 21.71 38.38 -15.19
N GLN A 956 22.78 38.49 -14.40
CA GLN A 956 24.13 38.78 -14.90
C GLN A 956 24.65 37.70 -15.86
N ALA A 957 24.52 36.41 -15.52
CA ALA A 957 24.97 35.32 -16.39
C ALA A 957 24.23 35.33 -17.74
N ARG A 958 22.91 35.60 -17.73
CA ARG A 958 22.10 35.73 -18.96
C ARG A 958 22.53 36.94 -19.80
N GLN A 959 22.81 38.07 -19.16
CA GLN A 959 23.25 39.29 -19.84
C GLN A 959 24.62 39.10 -20.49
N LEU A 960 25.56 38.48 -19.77
CA LEU A 960 26.90 38.14 -20.27
C LEU A 960 26.81 37.16 -21.45
N ALA A 961 25.97 36.12 -21.35
CA ALA A 961 25.79 35.15 -22.43
C ALA A 961 25.22 35.79 -23.72
N ARG A 962 24.28 36.75 -23.60
CA ARG A 962 23.74 37.46 -24.77
C ARG A 962 24.78 38.34 -25.46
N ARG A 963 25.73 38.89 -24.69
CA ARG A 963 26.73 39.88 -25.13
C ARG A 963 28.05 39.26 -25.56
N ALA A 964 28.31 38.00 -25.22
CA ALA A 964 29.52 37.32 -25.67
C ALA A 964 29.56 37.24 -27.20
N SER A 965 30.77 37.39 -27.76
CA SER A 965 31.02 37.14 -29.18
C SER A 965 30.63 35.70 -29.54
N PRO A 966 30.35 35.39 -30.81
CA PRO A 966 30.18 34.01 -31.26
C PRO A 966 31.33 33.12 -30.77
N GLY A 967 31.01 32.04 -30.05
CA GLY A 967 32.02 31.15 -29.43
C GLY A 967 32.66 31.70 -28.15
N GLY A 968 32.39 32.93 -27.72
CA GLY A 968 33.04 33.57 -26.59
C GLY A 968 32.45 33.21 -25.23
N VAL A 969 33.31 33.26 -24.20
CA VAL A 969 32.95 33.16 -22.78
C VAL A 969 33.14 34.52 -22.11
N LEU A 970 32.07 35.09 -21.56
CA LEU A 970 32.13 36.29 -20.72
C LEU A 970 31.84 35.97 -19.26
N VAL A 971 32.59 36.58 -18.36
CA VAL A 971 32.40 36.39 -16.92
C VAL A 971 32.28 37.71 -16.14
N SER A 972 31.57 37.65 -15.02
CA SER A 972 31.44 38.77 -14.09
C SER A 972 32.74 39.05 -13.31
N ALA A 973 32.90 40.27 -12.79
CA ALA A 973 34.02 40.64 -11.93
C ALA A 973 34.14 39.74 -10.69
N ASP A 974 33.01 39.38 -10.08
CA ASP A 974 32.93 38.50 -8.92
C ASP A 974 33.36 37.07 -9.26
N THR A 975 33.08 36.59 -10.48
CA THR A 975 33.58 35.30 -10.98
C THR A 975 35.11 35.34 -11.13
N ARG A 976 35.67 36.42 -11.68
CA ARG A 976 37.12 36.60 -11.83
C ARG A 976 37.83 36.56 -10.48
N GLU A 977 37.32 37.32 -9.51
CA GLU A 977 37.86 37.36 -8.15
C GLU A 977 37.79 35.98 -7.48
N ALA A 978 36.65 35.29 -7.61
CA ALA A 978 36.46 33.94 -7.06
C ALA A 978 37.34 32.86 -7.72
N CYS A 979 37.86 33.11 -8.93
CA CYS A 979 38.78 32.20 -9.63
C CYS A 979 40.26 32.38 -9.25
N GLY A 980 40.61 33.40 -8.45
CA GLY A 980 41.94 33.51 -7.81
C GLY A 980 43.14 33.59 -8.76
N GLY A 981 42.98 34.13 -9.98
CA GLY A 981 44.08 34.35 -10.93
C GLY A 981 44.50 33.16 -11.80
N ARG A 982 43.69 32.09 -11.84
CA ARG A 982 44.02 30.84 -12.56
C ARG A 982 43.74 30.85 -14.08
N PHE A 983 43.03 31.87 -14.57
CA PHE A 983 42.72 32.06 -15.99
C PHE A 983 43.11 33.46 -16.41
N ASP A 984 43.38 33.65 -17.70
CA ASP A 984 43.67 34.97 -18.26
C ASP A 984 42.38 35.69 -18.60
N PHE A 985 42.12 36.78 -17.86
CA PHE A 985 40.92 37.60 -17.97
C PHE A 985 41.24 38.93 -18.65
N THR A 986 40.73 39.15 -19.86
CA THR A 986 40.87 40.44 -20.56
C THR A 986 39.65 41.32 -20.28
N PRO A 987 39.82 42.53 -19.72
CA PRO A 987 38.69 43.42 -19.44
C PRO A 987 38.06 43.93 -20.74
N VAL A 988 36.74 43.80 -20.83
CA VAL A 988 35.92 44.37 -21.91
C VAL A 988 34.94 45.34 -21.28
N ARG A 989 34.96 46.59 -21.76
CA ARG A 989 34.08 47.65 -21.25
C ARG A 989 32.73 47.56 -21.94
N ASP A 990 31.68 47.37 -21.17
CA ASP A 990 30.32 47.34 -21.70
C ASP A 990 29.88 48.74 -22.11
N THR A 991 29.64 48.94 -23.41
CA THR A 991 29.29 50.24 -24.00
C THR A 991 27.88 50.72 -23.65
N GLU A 992 27.00 49.85 -23.14
CA GLU A 992 25.61 50.19 -22.80
C GLU A 992 25.36 50.31 -21.29
N THR A 993 26.04 49.52 -20.44
CA THR A 993 25.81 49.51 -18.98
C THR A 993 26.96 50.08 -18.15
N GLY A 994 28.11 50.36 -18.75
CA GLY A 994 29.30 50.87 -18.06
C GLY A 994 29.97 49.89 -17.09
N GLN A 995 29.49 48.64 -17.01
CA GLN A 995 30.05 47.58 -16.15
C GLN A 995 31.24 46.87 -16.82
N LEU A 996 32.19 46.40 -16.02
CA LEU A 996 33.37 45.64 -16.47
C LEU A 996 33.04 44.15 -16.57
N ALA A 997 33.11 43.58 -17.78
CA ALA A 997 33.07 42.14 -18.02
C ALA A 997 34.46 41.63 -18.42
N PHE A 998 34.70 40.32 -18.33
CA PHE A 998 35.99 39.74 -18.69
C PHE A 998 35.82 38.60 -19.70
N VAL A 999 36.62 38.64 -20.77
CA VAL A 999 36.79 37.50 -21.67
C VAL A 999 37.80 36.55 -21.03
N VAL A 1000 37.46 35.27 -20.96
CA VAL A 1000 38.35 34.22 -20.44
C VAL A 1000 39.04 33.54 -21.61
N ARG A 1001 40.37 33.42 -21.54
CA ARG A 1001 41.14 32.54 -22.42
C ARG A 1001 41.81 31.45 -21.58
N ASP A 1002 41.86 30.25 -22.15
CA ASP A 1002 42.55 29.12 -21.53
C ASP A 1002 44.06 29.38 -21.51
N ASN A 1003 44.73 29.04 -20.41
CA ASN A 1003 46.17 29.25 -20.22
C ASN A 1003 46.98 27.99 -20.57
N ASP A 1004 46.32 26.90 -20.96
CA ASP A 1004 47.01 25.68 -21.38
C ASP A 1004 47.48 25.81 -22.84
N GLY A 1005 48.77 26.07 -22.98
CA GLY A 1005 49.52 25.88 -24.20
C GLY A 1005 49.37 24.44 -24.71
N SER A 1006 48.49 24.27 -25.68
CA SER A 1006 48.43 23.13 -26.59
C SER A 1006 47.93 23.61 -27.95
N GLN A 1007 48.66 24.59 -28.53
CA GLN A 1007 48.83 24.61 -29.97
C GLN A 1007 49.73 23.42 -30.33
N ALA A 1008 49.18 22.45 -31.05
CA ALA A 1008 49.97 21.60 -31.93
C ALA A 1008 49.31 21.66 -33.30
N ALA A 1009 50.17 21.96 -34.29
CA ALA A 1009 49.98 22.11 -35.73
C ALA A 1009 48.90 21.26 -36.39
#